data_AF-G8ZW02-F1
#
_entry.id   AF-G8ZW02-F1
#
_cell.length_a   1.000
_cell.length_b   1.000
_cell.length_c   1.000
_cell.angle_alpha   90.00
_cell.angle_beta   90.00
_cell.angle_gamma   90.00
#
_symmetry.space_group_name_H-M   'P 1'
#
loop_
_entity.id
_entity.type
_entity.pdbx_description
1 polymer ?
#
loop_
_entity_poly.entity_id
_entity_poly.type
_entity_poly.pdbx_seq_one_letter_code
_entity_poly.pdbx_strand_id
1 'polypeptide(L)'
;MFKQLSQIGKNLSDEFAKGLSDDINPGQEAVVDDNSGLPREVQIKLRKFDKYEEKYPRLLAAYKNERLKLEKVAAIEKVLTENTPVSNIDDVETLTAFFKDSVEKQRMLNDEIKRLVSLNKDSSKSELGSKSEGSDSGEKVGVSGEDKEESQIVEATDQVEEVLKLESELGDKQRELETLHDKYEELLRKDQDVESIKMELKETKDTLSKLQQTHEQFISSHKEEVSDLIKKNDDAAESVADMEAEIERLQKEIEIKKEQIAKWENKADNTVSSLPVNNNPTSKTTGKNKKKSKKKNYGAASNNTTNAVSEATEKDEEHKKLVDEVEKLRGVQESAQNQEEKCKVLQSQIDQFKEAESELKDLLKDSNDKRDELQEELNKVSSRLKDKGLELEEVREMLRDVGNELVEAKDQLKDKAGLKKEDFELLSAEKEKSAKLFEKKERELMTEISDLKAQISTLNANTTFHESEKKAAEKKLNKLNETLSKLKDENSEQVKEVNNLKRTIVSLKSSVNQKEKTISYLEQQVKDYSEKSGLSRKARDDMKKENEQLLERLESLRKENEELRSDVKKNSSSFENYLRENGKLSERIAILQEKYETLQNLKSNSSEQVDSIKRQCEELNVKLKESNKKIISLEEEINDYSNLLQEKTREANTMRRLLTENSNDETTKESALQQKLEYLVDEKANLESELTVQASRKAREIQDWKLANNELKSEIHGLKLREKELQAEVSSLTVLNSNMQRRSSSFVDDSNDLEKITSNLKEALAKADNKVRGLQESNINLMKVNDDVNKKLDRMSKNYRTLMNQLNTLKEERSERVTRSSRSSSVASNSSHFTPQPDMHRSHSFVKEAPAVESQNELSEKVAYIKNVLLGFLEHKEQRNQLLPVVSMLLQLDSSDEKRLLMSIK
;
A
#
# COMPACT_ATOMS: atom_id res chain seq x y z
N MET A 1 -3.84 -30.91 -39.04
CA MET A 1 -4.21 -29.84 -38.08
C MET A 1 -5.67 -29.90 -37.64
N PHE A 2 -6.67 -29.42 -38.41
CA PHE A 2 -8.07 -29.31 -37.92
C PHE A 2 -8.67 -30.60 -37.31
N LYS A 3 -8.44 -31.78 -37.93
CA LYS A 3 -8.85 -33.08 -37.33
C LYS A 3 -8.18 -33.35 -35.97
N GLN A 4 -6.90 -33.01 -35.79
CA GLN A 4 -6.19 -33.19 -34.53
C GLN A 4 -6.72 -32.24 -33.44
N LEU A 5 -7.02 -30.99 -33.78
CA LEU A 5 -7.68 -30.04 -32.87
C LEU A 5 -9.07 -30.55 -32.45
N SER A 6 -9.85 -31.11 -33.38
CA SER A 6 -11.13 -31.74 -33.07
C SER A 6 -10.98 -33.01 -32.21
N GLN A 7 -9.93 -33.81 -32.43
CA GLN A 7 -9.59 -34.97 -31.61
C GLN A 7 -9.23 -34.54 -30.17
N ILE A 8 -8.39 -33.51 -30.02
CA ILE A 8 -8.00 -32.93 -28.72
C ILE A 8 -9.22 -32.35 -28.00
N GLY A 9 -10.09 -31.63 -28.71
CA GLY A 9 -11.34 -31.10 -28.16
C GLY A 9 -12.30 -32.20 -27.69
N LYS A 10 -12.38 -33.33 -28.40
CA LYS A 10 -13.12 -34.51 -27.95
C LYS A 10 -12.49 -35.16 -26.73
N ASN A 11 -11.20 -35.45 -26.76
CA ASN A 11 -10.51 -36.08 -25.64
C ASN A 11 -10.64 -35.25 -24.35
N LEU A 12 -10.50 -33.92 -24.43
CA LEU A 12 -10.76 -33.01 -23.31
C LEU A 12 -12.22 -33.05 -22.85
N SER A 13 -13.18 -33.07 -23.79
CA SER A 13 -14.61 -33.17 -23.45
C SER A 13 -14.95 -34.50 -22.76
N ASP A 14 -14.36 -35.60 -23.21
CA ASP A 14 -14.55 -36.93 -22.64
C ASP A 14 -13.85 -37.04 -21.26
N GLU A 15 -12.69 -36.42 -21.06
CA GLU A 15 -12.03 -36.33 -19.75
C GLU A 15 -12.84 -35.46 -18.76
N PHE A 16 -13.37 -34.31 -19.19
CA PHE A 16 -14.26 -33.49 -18.36
C PHE A 16 -15.59 -34.21 -18.06
N ALA A 17 -16.20 -34.89 -19.03
CA ALA A 17 -17.41 -35.66 -18.83
C ALA A 17 -17.20 -36.85 -17.88
N LYS A 18 -16.05 -37.53 -17.97
CA LYS A 18 -15.66 -38.61 -17.06
C LYS A 18 -15.39 -38.09 -15.65
N GLY A 19 -14.70 -36.96 -15.51
CA GLY A 19 -14.49 -36.28 -14.23
C GLY A 19 -15.80 -35.84 -13.56
N LEU A 20 -16.77 -35.33 -14.33
CA LEU A 20 -18.12 -35.04 -13.82
C LEU A 20 -18.89 -36.30 -13.45
N SER A 21 -18.72 -37.41 -14.18
CA SER A 21 -19.42 -38.66 -13.92
C SER A 21 -19.03 -39.27 -12.56
N ASP A 22 -17.75 -39.18 -12.18
CA ASP A 22 -17.24 -39.69 -10.91
C ASP A 22 -17.72 -38.87 -9.69
N ASP A 23 -18.03 -37.58 -9.86
CA ASP A 23 -18.58 -36.72 -8.79
C ASP A 23 -20.14 -36.75 -8.71
N ILE A 24 -20.84 -37.42 -9.64
CA ILE A 24 -22.32 -37.44 -9.73
C ILE A 24 -22.98 -38.75 -9.24
N ASN A 25 -22.24 -39.85 -9.04
CA ASN A 25 -22.80 -41.15 -8.69
C ASN A 25 -22.49 -41.62 -7.23
N PRO A 26 -23.25 -41.19 -6.21
CA PRO A 26 -23.10 -41.65 -4.83
C PRO A 26 -23.75 -43.05 -4.58
N GLY A 27 -23.70 -43.96 -5.56
CA GLY A 27 -24.65 -45.06 -5.69
C GLY A 27 -24.11 -46.49 -5.76
N GLN A 28 -22.81 -46.74 -5.50
CA GLN A 28 -22.26 -48.11 -5.46
C GLN A 28 -21.47 -48.40 -4.18
N GLU A 29 -22.00 -49.34 -3.38
CA GLU A 29 -21.32 -49.89 -2.21
C GLU A 29 -20.24 -50.90 -2.64
N ALA A 30 -19.01 -50.40 -2.84
CA ALA A 30 -17.83 -51.25 -2.94
C ALA A 30 -17.28 -51.57 -1.54
N VAL A 31 -17.44 -52.84 -1.14
CA VAL A 31 -16.86 -53.59 0.00
C VAL A 31 -16.14 -52.76 1.07
N VAL A 32 -16.65 -52.82 2.30
CA VAL A 32 -15.96 -52.32 3.51
C VAL A 32 -14.80 -53.25 3.85
N ASP A 33 -13.62 -52.68 4.10
CA ASP A 33 -12.48 -53.41 4.64
C ASP A 33 -12.50 -53.32 6.17
N ASP A 34 -13.22 -54.26 6.79
CA ASP A 34 -13.47 -54.28 8.24
C ASP A 34 -12.20 -54.56 9.08
N ASN A 35 -11.07 -54.92 8.46
CA ASN A 35 -9.80 -55.21 9.13
C ASN A 35 -9.19 -54.02 9.89
N SER A 36 -9.66 -52.79 9.63
CA SER A 36 -9.09 -51.57 10.24
C SER A 36 -9.58 -51.25 11.66
N GLY A 37 -10.67 -51.86 12.14
CA GLY A 37 -11.25 -51.62 13.47
C GLY A 37 -11.77 -50.19 13.74
N LEU A 38 -11.61 -49.26 12.78
CA LEU A 38 -11.97 -47.86 12.90
C LEU A 38 -13.46 -47.63 12.58
N PRO A 39 -14.19 -46.77 13.33
CA PRO A 39 -15.60 -46.49 13.05
C PRO A 39 -15.86 -46.02 11.62
N ARG A 40 -16.98 -46.44 11.01
CA ARG A 40 -17.34 -46.18 9.60
C ARG A 40 -17.27 -44.68 9.22
N GLU A 41 -17.62 -43.78 10.13
CA GLU A 41 -17.45 -42.34 9.93
C GLU A 41 -15.99 -41.89 9.75
N VAL A 42 -15.07 -42.48 10.52
CA VAL A 42 -13.64 -42.16 10.47
C VAL A 42 -13.04 -42.68 9.17
N GLN A 43 -13.41 -43.90 8.75
CA GLN A 43 -13.03 -44.44 7.44
C GLN A 43 -13.52 -43.54 6.28
N ILE A 44 -14.75 -43.02 6.35
CA ILE A 44 -15.32 -42.10 5.34
C ILE A 44 -14.61 -40.73 5.38
N LYS A 45 -14.16 -40.26 6.54
CA LYS A 45 -13.37 -39.03 6.68
C LYS A 45 -11.95 -39.22 6.12
N LEU A 46 -11.28 -40.34 6.43
CA LEU A 46 -9.99 -40.72 5.85
C LEU A 46 -10.04 -40.78 4.32
N ARG A 47 -10.97 -41.55 3.73
CA ARG A 47 -11.19 -41.60 2.26
C ARG A 47 -11.52 -40.25 1.60
N LYS A 48 -11.90 -39.22 2.37
CA LYS A 48 -12.01 -37.84 1.89
C LYS A 48 -10.69 -37.07 1.99
N PHE A 49 -9.91 -37.28 3.05
CA PHE A 49 -8.56 -36.75 3.16
C PHE A 49 -7.64 -37.34 2.09
N ASP A 50 -7.65 -38.66 1.85
CA ASP A 50 -6.89 -39.31 0.78
C ASP A 50 -7.19 -38.65 -0.59
N LYS A 51 -8.47 -38.42 -0.90
CA LYS A 51 -8.92 -37.73 -2.12
C LYS A 51 -8.52 -36.24 -2.17
N TYR A 52 -8.35 -35.59 -1.03
CA TYR A 52 -7.78 -34.23 -0.99
C TYR A 52 -6.26 -34.23 -1.12
N GLU A 53 -5.57 -35.25 -0.59
CA GLU A 53 -4.13 -35.45 -0.73
C GLU A 53 -3.73 -35.79 -2.17
N GLU A 54 -4.57 -36.50 -2.93
CA GLU A 54 -4.41 -36.66 -4.39
C GLU A 54 -4.72 -35.37 -5.18
N LYS A 55 -5.79 -34.64 -4.80
CA LYS A 55 -6.23 -33.43 -5.53
C LYS A 55 -5.35 -32.21 -5.23
N TYR A 56 -4.74 -32.10 -4.05
CA TYR A 56 -3.96 -30.92 -3.63
C TYR A 56 -2.67 -30.69 -4.44
N PRO A 57 -1.80 -31.70 -4.71
CA PRO A 57 -0.64 -31.54 -5.58
C PRO A 57 -1.02 -31.14 -7.01
N ARG A 58 -2.15 -31.66 -7.53
CA ARG A 58 -2.68 -31.28 -8.86
C ARG A 58 -3.15 -29.83 -8.89
N LEU A 59 -3.88 -29.40 -7.87
CA LEU A 59 -4.34 -28.01 -7.72
C LEU A 59 -3.16 -27.04 -7.54
N LEU A 60 -2.15 -27.43 -6.75
CA LEU A 60 -0.93 -26.64 -6.53
C LEU A 60 -0.05 -26.58 -7.79
N ALA A 61 -0.02 -27.63 -8.62
CA ALA A 61 0.61 -27.60 -9.94
C ALA A 61 -0.16 -26.72 -10.94
N ALA A 62 -1.50 -26.78 -10.94
CA ALA A 62 -2.34 -25.90 -11.75
C ALA A 62 -2.13 -24.42 -11.38
N TYR A 63 -2.17 -24.08 -10.10
CA TYR A 63 -1.93 -22.73 -9.59
C TYR A 63 -0.52 -22.23 -9.90
N LYS A 64 0.52 -23.08 -9.79
CA LYS A 64 1.89 -22.73 -10.23
C LYS A 64 1.95 -22.43 -11.73
N ASN A 65 1.31 -23.24 -12.56
CA ASN A 65 1.25 -23.02 -14.01
C ASN A 65 0.44 -21.79 -14.40
N GLU A 66 -0.62 -21.46 -13.65
CA GLU A 66 -1.42 -20.25 -13.83
C GLU A 66 -0.65 -18.99 -13.42
N ARG A 67 0.05 -19.02 -12.28
CA ARG A 67 0.97 -17.95 -11.87
C ARG A 67 2.09 -17.72 -12.91
N LEU A 68 2.67 -18.79 -13.47
CA LEU A 68 3.66 -18.69 -14.55
C LEU A 68 3.08 -18.16 -15.87
N LYS A 69 1.76 -18.32 -16.12
CA LYS A 69 1.08 -17.64 -17.23
C LYS A 69 0.89 -16.16 -16.95
N LEU A 70 0.42 -15.80 -15.76
CA LEU A 70 0.24 -14.39 -15.34
C LEU A 70 1.56 -13.62 -15.38
N GLU A 71 2.67 -14.22 -14.93
CA GLU A 71 4.01 -13.63 -15.01
C GLU A 71 4.47 -13.39 -16.46
N LYS A 72 4.15 -14.30 -17.39
CA LYS A 72 4.39 -14.12 -18.82
C LYS A 72 3.47 -13.07 -19.46
N VAL A 73 2.21 -12.97 -19.03
CA VAL A 73 1.28 -11.94 -19.48
C VAL A 73 1.77 -10.56 -19.03
N ALA A 74 2.17 -10.40 -17.76
CA ALA A 74 2.75 -9.16 -17.26
C ALA A 74 4.06 -8.76 -17.98
N ALA A 75 4.88 -9.74 -18.39
CA ALA A 75 6.06 -9.48 -19.22
C ALA A 75 5.68 -8.99 -20.64
N ILE A 76 4.63 -9.55 -21.24
CA ILE A 76 4.10 -9.10 -22.55
C ILE A 76 3.46 -7.72 -22.44
N GLU A 77 2.65 -7.48 -21.41
CA GLU A 77 2.04 -6.17 -21.10
C GLU A 77 3.11 -5.09 -20.90
N LYS A 78 4.20 -5.40 -20.20
CA LYS A 78 5.36 -4.51 -20.08
C LYS A 78 5.99 -4.21 -21.45
N VAL A 79 6.24 -5.22 -22.29
CA VAL A 79 6.81 -5.00 -23.62
C VAL A 79 5.86 -4.19 -24.53
N LEU A 80 4.54 -4.39 -24.42
CA LEU A 80 3.55 -3.62 -25.16
C LEU A 80 3.49 -2.16 -24.70
N THR A 81 3.45 -1.90 -23.38
CA THR A 81 3.45 -0.54 -22.80
C THR A 81 4.75 0.23 -23.08
N GLU A 82 5.89 -0.46 -23.23
CA GLU A 82 7.18 0.17 -23.60
C GLU A 82 7.30 0.48 -25.11
N ASN A 83 6.59 -0.24 -26.00
CA ASN A 83 6.78 -0.13 -27.47
C ASN A 83 5.54 0.40 -28.22
N THR A 84 4.38 0.52 -27.56
CA THR A 84 3.11 0.98 -28.14
C THR A 84 2.37 1.88 -27.14
N PRO A 85 1.47 2.78 -27.56
CA PRO A 85 0.82 3.74 -26.66
C PRO A 85 -0.27 3.12 -25.74
N VAL A 86 -0.32 1.80 -25.62
CA VAL A 86 -1.41 1.05 -24.99
C VAL A 86 -1.06 0.75 -23.54
N SER A 87 -1.94 1.13 -22.60
CA SER A 87 -1.63 1.15 -21.14
C SER A 87 -2.01 -0.13 -20.38
N ASN A 88 -2.76 -1.05 -20.98
CA ASN A 88 -3.18 -2.35 -20.42
C ASN A 88 -3.49 -3.30 -21.60
N ILE A 89 -3.22 -4.59 -21.45
CA ILE A 89 -3.41 -5.61 -22.49
C ILE A 89 -4.88 -5.86 -22.88
N ASP A 90 -5.84 -5.41 -22.07
CA ASP A 90 -7.28 -5.45 -22.40
C ASP A 90 -7.67 -4.50 -23.55
N ASP A 91 -6.90 -3.43 -23.80
CA ASP A 91 -7.19 -2.44 -24.85
C ASP A 91 -6.60 -2.86 -26.22
N VAL A 92 -7.15 -3.94 -26.75
CA VAL A 92 -6.75 -4.51 -28.06
C VAL A 92 -7.16 -3.60 -29.23
N GLU A 93 -8.14 -2.71 -29.05
CA GLU A 93 -8.64 -1.82 -30.10
C GLU A 93 -7.66 -0.68 -30.41
N THR A 94 -7.10 -0.01 -29.40
CA THR A 94 -6.08 1.04 -29.65
C THR A 94 -4.78 0.45 -30.18
N LEU A 95 -4.38 -0.75 -29.76
CA LEU A 95 -3.26 -1.49 -30.34
C LEU A 95 -3.48 -1.74 -31.84
N THR A 96 -4.70 -2.17 -32.20
CA THR A 96 -5.09 -2.44 -33.59
C THR A 96 -5.18 -1.16 -34.43
N ALA A 97 -5.55 -0.02 -33.84
CA ALA A 97 -5.50 1.28 -34.50
C ALA A 97 -4.05 1.72 -34.75
N PHE A 98 -3.17 1.67 -33.74
CA PHE A 98 -1.76 2.05 -33.85
C PHE A 98 -1.02 1.29 -34.96
N PHE A 99 -1.25 -0.02 -35.10
CA PHE A 99 -0.67 -0.79 -36.20
C PHE A 99 -1.20 -0.39 -37.58
N LYS A 100 -2.47 0.01 -37.71
CA LYS A 100 -3.03 0.54 -38.97
C LYS A 100 -2.39 1.88 -39.33
N ASP A 101 -2.37 2.83 -38.39
CA ASP A 101 -1.76 4.16 -38.58
C ASP A 101 -0.27 4.06 -38.95
N SER A 102 0.45 3.12 -38.34
CA SER A 102 1.86 2.84 -38.66
C SER A 102 2.03 2.28 -40.08
N VAL A 103 1.18 1.33 -40.50
CA VAL A 103 1.17 0.78 -41.86
C VAL A 103 0.75 1.83 -42.89
N GLU A 104 -0.22 2.69 -42.59
CA GLU A 104 -0.62 3.79 -43.48
C GLU A 104 0.47 4.85 -43.61
N LYS A 105 1.16 5.19 -42.51
CA LYS A 105 2.35 6.06 -42.54
C LYS A 105 3.48 5.45 -43.39
N GLN A 106 3.76 4.16 -43.24
CA GLN A 106 4.76 3.47 -44.06
C GLN A 106 4.34 3.36 -45.53
N ARG A 107 3.03 3.23 -45.81
CA ARG A 107 2.49 3.29 -47.17
C ARG A 107 2.67 4.68 -47.79
N MET A 108 2.30 5.76 -47.09
CA MET A 108 2.49 7.14 -47.57
C MET A 108 3.96 7.44 -47.88
N LEU A 109 4.90 7.00 -47.02
CA LEU A 109 6.34 7.10 -47.29
C LEU A 109 6.75 6.36 -48.57
N ASN A 110 6.30 5.12 -48.76
CA ASN A 110 6.58 4.35 -49.97
C ASN A 110 5.96 4.95 -51.24
N ASP A 111 4.78 5.55 -51.13
CA ASP A 111 4.09 6.18 -52.26
C ASP A 111 4.73 7.54 -52.63
N GLU A 112 5.26 8.31 -51.67
CA GLU A 112 6.07 9.51 -51.95
C GLU A 112 7.47 9.15 -52.51
N ILE A 113 8.10 8.05 -52.05
CA ILE A 113 9.33 7.52 -52.67
C ILE A 113 9.09 7.17 -54.15
N LYS A 114 7.99 6.47 -54.47
CA LYS A 114 7.61 6.19 -55.87
C LYS A 114 7.36 7.47 -56.66
N ARG A 115 6.74 8.47 -56.03
CA ARG A 115 6.47 9.77 -56.66
C ARG A 115 7.75 10.49 -57.03
N LEU A 116 8.71 10.60 -56.11
CA LEU A 116 10.03 11.20 -56.37
C LEU A 116 10.77 10.46 -57.49
N VAL A 117 10.77 9.12 -57.47
CA VAL A 117 11.34 8.29 -58.55
C VAL A 117 10.62 8.52 -59.89
N SER A 118 9.30 8.73 -59.89
CA SER A 118 8.54 9.01 -61.12
C SER A 118 8.82 10.40 -61.69
N LEU A 119 8.90 11.46 -60.87
CA LEU A 119 9.28 12.80 -61.33
C LEU A 119 10.66 12.79 -62.00
N ASN A 120 11.62 12.09 -61.38
CA ASN A 120 12.99 11.98 -61.90
C ASN A 120 13.10 11.13 -63.20
N LYS A 121 12.03 10.40 -63.55
CA LYS A 121 11.92 9.57 -64.75
C LYS A 121 11.12 10.23 -65.88
N ASP A 122 10.44 11.35 -65.60
CA ASP A 122 9.74 12.15 -66.61
C ASP A 122 10.55 13.39 -67.01
N SER A 123 11.33 13.98 -66.09
CA SER A 123 12.35 15.00 -66.42
C SER A 123 13.34 14.51 -67.48
N SER A 124 13.86 13.29 -67.28
CA SER A 124 14.79 12.60 -68.19
C SER A 124 14.15 12.11 -69.51
N LYS A 125 12.84 12.29 -69.73
CA LYS A 125 12.19 12.08 -71.04
C LYS A 125 12.02 13.35 -71.85
N SER A 126 11.86 14.51 -71.20
CA SER A 126 11.73 15.80 -71.90
C SER A 126 12.93 16.12 -72.79
N GLU A 127 14.13 15.67 -72.39
CA GLU A 127 15.40 16.00 -73.04
C GLU A 127 15.73 15.10 -74.25
N LEU A 128 15.15 13.89 -74.34
CA LEU A 128 15.32 12.99 -75.49
C LEU A 128 14.35 13.28 -76.66
N GLY A 129 13.42 14.22 -76.51
CA GLY A 129 12.33 14.44 -77.48
C GLY A 129 12.67 15.27 -78.73
N SER A 130 13.84 15.91 -78.80
CA SER A 130 14.08 17.02 -79.74
C SER A 130 15.49 17.06 -80.36
N LYS A 131 15.82 16.09 -81.24
CA LYS A 131 16.98 16.16 -82.15
C LYS A 131 16.88 15.17 -83.34
N SER A 132 15.92 15.39 -84.23
CA SER A 132 15.87 14.71 -85.55
C SER A 132 15.20 15.59 -86.61
N GLU A 133 15.85 15.69 -87.78
CA GLU A 133 15.45 16.51 -88.94
C GLU A 133 15.45 18.03 -88.69
N GLY A 134 15.84 18.80 -89.72
CA GLY A 134 15.93 20.26 -89.62
C GLY A 134 16.28 20.93 -90.95
N SER A 135 15.95 22.22 -91.08
CA SER A 135 16.25 23.00 -92.27
C SER A 135 16.14 24.51 -92.06
N ASP A 136 17.16 25.22 -92.55
CA ASP A 136 17.13 26.56 -93.15
C ASP A 136 16.93 27.83 -92.28
N SER A 137 17.59 28.90 -92.76
CA SER A 137 17.38 30.33 -92.56
C SER A 137 17.22 30.92 -91.15
N GLY A 138 18.22 31.72 -90.75
CA GLY A 138 17.98 33.16 -90.65
C GLY A 138 17.81 33.80 -89.26
N GLU A 139 18.84 34.59 -88.90
CA GLU A 139 18.79 35.77 -88.02
C GLU A 139 18.51 35.67 -86.49
N LYS A 140 19.48 36.26 -85.77
CA LYS A 140 19.37 37.24 -84.65
C LYS A 140 19.53 36.79 -83.19
N VAL A 141 20.70 37.21 -82.66
CA VAL A 141 21.00 37.67 -81.28
C VAL A 141 21.07 36.58 -80.20
N GLY A 142 22.18 36.51 -79.44
CA GLY A 142 22.20 35.66 -78.24
C GLY A 142 23.39 35.78 -77.27
N VAL A 143 24.62 35.48 -77.72
CA VAL A 143 25.86 35.41 -76.90
C VAL A 143 25.97 34.18 -75.96
N SER A 144 27.19 33.64 -75.86
CA SER A 144 27.70 32.69 -74.83
C SER A 144 27.03 31.31 -74.72
N GLY A 145 27.37 30.41 -75.66
CA GLY A 145 27.23 28.97 -75.47
C GLY A 145 28.29 28.22 -76.28
N GLU A 146 29.24 27.58 -75.60
CA GLU A 146 30.10 26.48 -76.09
C GLU A 146 30.76 25.78 -74.88
N ASP A 147 31.46 26.51 -74.00
CA ASP A 147 32.20 25.98 -72.82
C ASP A 147 31.38 25.12 -71.82
N LYS A 148 30.04 25.20 -71.84
CA LYS A 148 29.16 24.51 -70.88
C LYS A 148 28.66 23.15 -71.32
N GLU A 149 28.48 22.91 -72.62
CA GLU A 149 27.95 21.62 -73.08
C GLU A 149 29.04 20.53 -72.99
N GLU A 150 30.31 20.82 -73.31
CA GLU A 150 31.41 19.88 -73.07
C GLU A 150 31.58 19.56 -71.57
N SER A 151 31.51 20.57 -70.69
CA SER A 151 31.61 20.37 -69.24
C SER A 151 30.53 19.39 -68.72
N GLN A 152 29.27 19.56 -69.15
CA GLN A 152 28.16 18.70 -68.71
C GLN A 152 28.19 17.30 -69.34
N ILE A 153 28.71 17.16 -70.57
CA ILE A 153 28.90 15.85 -71.19
C ILE A 153 30.01 15.08 -70.47
N VAL A 154 31.11 15.74 -70.06
CA VAL A 154 32.18 15.11 -69.28
C VAL A 154 31.70 14.68 -67.90
N GLU A 155 31.01 15.56 -67.16
CA GLU A 155 30.40 15.19 -65.86
C GLU A 155 29.41 14.02 -66.01
N ALA A 156 28.64 13.96 -67.11
CA ALA A 156 27.74 12.84 -67.39
C ALA A 156 28.49 11.55 -67.74
N THR A 157 29.62 11.60 -68.46
CA THR A 157 30.43 10.40 -68.72
C THR A 157 31.15 9.90 -67.49
N ASP A 158 31.63 10.79 -66.62
CA ASP A 158 32.25 10.41 -65.34
C ASP A 158 31.22 9.76 -64.41
N GLN A 159 29.99 10.31 -64.35
CA GLN A 159 28.88 9.70 -63.61
C GLN A 159 28.44 8.35 -64.21
N VAL A 160 28.48 8.16 -65.54
CA VAL A 160 28.21 6.86 -66.16
C VAL A 160 29.33 5.85 -65.87
N GLU A 161 30.60 6.27 -65.85
CA GLU A 161 31.69 5.42 -65.39
C GLU A 161 31.58 5.08 -63.89
N GLU A 162 31.14 6.00 -63.05
CA GLU A 162 30.89 5.76 -61.62
C GLU A 162 29.69 4.82 -61.41
N VAL A 163 28.62 4.97 -62.18
CA VAL A 163 27.49 4.02 -62.22
C VAL A 163 27.94 2.63 -62.68
N LEU A 164 28.79 2.51 -63.71
CA LEU A 164 29.31 1.21 -64.15
C LEU A 164 30.23 0.54 -63.10
N LYS A 165 31.01 1.34 -62.36
CA LYS A 165 31.79 0.86 -61.21
C LYS A 165 30.86 0.38 -60.07
N LEU A 166 29.83 1.16 -59.75
CA LEU A 166 28.80 0.81 -58.77
C LEU A 166 27.95 -0.39 -59.20
N GLU A 167 27.70 -0.62 -60.50
CA GLU A 167 27.04 -1.82 -61.02
C GLU A 167 27.95 -3.06 -60.90
N SER A 168 29.26 -2.91 -61.14
CA SER A 168 30.24 -3.98 -60.88
C SER A 168 30.31 -4.30 -59.38
N GLU A 169 30.42 -3.30 -58.52
CA GLU A 169 30.41 -3.47 -57.07
C GLU A 169 29.07 -4.05 -56.57
N LEU A 170 27.93 -3.66 -57.15
CA LEU A 170 26.63 -4.26 -56.85
C LEU A 170 26.56 -5.73 -57.28
N GLY A 171 27.12 -6.07 -58.44
CA GLY A 171 27.22 -7.45 -58.92
C GLY A 171 28.12 -8.32 -58.02
N ASP A 172 29.25 -7.79 -57.56
CA ASP A 172 30.11 -8.48 -56.60
C ASP A 172 29.51 -8.54 -55.19
N LYS A 173 28.75 -7.52 -54.75
CA LYS A 173 27.93 -7.56 -53.53
C LYS A 173 26.80 -8.58 -53.63
N GLN A 174 26.21 -8.76 -54.82
CA GLN A 174 25.21 -9.81 -55.07
C GLN A 174 25.85 -11.19 -55.01
N ARG A 175 27.04 -11.41 -55.58
CA ARG A 175 27.82 -12.66 -55.42
C ARG A 175 28.23 -12.91 -53.97
N GLU A 176 28.66 -11.89 -53.24
CA GLU A 176 28.92 -11.99 -51.79
C GLU A 176 27.65 -12.43 -51.05
N LEU A 177 26.51 -11.79 -51.30
CA LEU A 177 25.22 -12.14 -50.70
C LEU A 177 24.75 -13.55 -51.08
N GLU A 178 24.94 -13.99 -52.33
CA GLU A 178 24.58 -15.32 -52.81
C GLU A 178 25.43 -16.39 -52.11
N THR A 179 26.76 -16.22 -52.05
CA THR A 179 27.62 -17.13 -51.27
C THR A 179 27.44 -16.99 -49.75
N LEU A 180 26.81 -15.92 -49.24
CA LEU A 180 26.43 -15.78 -47.84
C LEU A 180 25.08 -16.47 -47.56
N HIS A 181 24.19 -16.50 -48.56
CA HIS A 181 22.94 -17.24 -48.54
C HIS A 181 23.17 -18.75 -48.59
N ASP A 182 24.08 -19.24 -49.45
CA ASP A 182 24.53 -20.64 -49.46
C ASP A 182 25.08 -21.07 -48.09
N LYS A 183 25.92 -20.22 -47.48
CA LYS A 183 26.46 -20.46 -46.12
C LYS A 183 25.36 -20.40 -45.05
N TYR A 184 24.30 -19.62 -45.26
CA TYR A 184 23.14 -19.55 -44.38
C TYR A 184 22.24 -20.79 -44.52
N GLU A 185 22.03 -21.32 -45.73
CA GLU A 185 21.38 -22.63 -45.94
C GLU A 185 22.20 -23.77 -45.32
N GLU A 186 23.53 -23.77 -45.49
CA GLU A 186 24.40 -24.75 -44.83
C GLU A 186 24.32 -24.65 -43.30
N LEU A 187 24.27 -23.44 -42.74
CA LEU A 187 24.06 -23.23 -41.30
C LEU A 187 22.69 -23.71 -40.85
N LEU A 188 21.63 -23.43 -41.61
CA LEU A 188 20.26 -23.84 -41.27
C LEU A 188 20.09 -25.37 -41.31
N ARG A 189 20.78 -26.05 -42.23
CA ARG A 189 20.87 -27.53 -42.24
C ARG A 189 21.65 -28.06 -41.04
N LYS A 190 22.80 -27.46 -40.72
CA LYS A 190 23.60 -27.84 -39.55
C LYS A 190 22.86 -27.57 -38.23
N ASP A 191 22.01 -26.55 -38.16
CA ASP A 191 21.14 -26.31 -37.00
C ASP A 191 20.03 -27.38 -36.90
N GLN A 192 19.47 -27.85 -38.02
CA GLN A 192 18.54 -28.99 -38.03
C GLN A 192 19.21 -30.30 -37.59
N ASP A 193 20.45 -30.56 -38.04
CA ASP A 193 21.26 -31.70 -37.57
C ASP A 193 21.63 -31.56 -36.08
N VAL A 194 21.96 -30.36 -35.62
CA VAL A 194 22.19 -30.07 -34.20
C VAL A 194 20.89 -30.23 -33.38
N GLU A 195 19.71 -29.97 -33.96
CA GLU A 195 18.42 -30.14 -33.30
C GLU A 195 17.98 -31.61 -33.22
N SER A 196 18.29 -32.44 -34.23
CA SER A 196 18.12 -33.90 -34.13
C SER A 196 19.09 -34.50 -33.10
N ILE A 197 20.37 -34.10 -33.11
CA ILE A 197 21.36 -34.50 -32.10
C ILE A 197 20.94 -34.03 -30.69
N LYS A 198 20.31 -32.86 -30.53
CA LYS A 198 19.72 -32.43 -29.24
C LYS A 198 18.56 -33.32 -28.78
N MET A 199 17.76 -33.87 -29.70
CA MET A 199 16.72 -34.85 -29.34
C MET A 199 17.34 -36.19 -28.92
N GLU A 200 18.31 -36.71 -29.67
CA GLU A 200 19.04 -37.94 -29.30
C GLU A 200 19.80 -37.79 -27.97
N LEU A 201 20.42 -36.63 -27.72
CA LEU A 201 21.04 -36.28 -26.44
C LEU A 201 20.02 -36.25 -25.30
N LYS A 202 18.77 -35.86 -25.59
CA LYS A 202 17.69 -35.84 -24.60
C LYS A 202 17.16 -37.25 -24.31
N GLU A 203 16.97 -38.09 -25.32
CA GLU A 203 16.54 -39.48 -25.14
C GLU A 203 17.62 -40.33 -24.45
N THR A 204 18.89 -40.13 -24.79
CA THR A 204 20.03 -40.75 -24.08
C THR A 204 20.16 -40.22 -22.64
N LYS A 205 19.85 -38.95 -22.38
CA LYS A 205 19.82 -38.41 -21.01
C LYS A 205 18.63 -38.91 -20.19
N ASP A 206 17.45 -39.02 -20.78
CA ASP A 206 16.24 -39.54 -20.12
C ASP A 206 16.34 -41.05 -19.87
N THR A 207 17.05 -41.80 -20.72
CA THR A 207 17.39 -43.22 -20.46
C THR A 207 18.52 -43.37 -19.44
N LEU A 208 19.56 -42.52 -19.47
CA LEU A 208 20.59 -42.47 -18.43
C LEU A 208 19.97 -42.14 -17.06
N SER A 209 19.04 -41.20 -16.99
CA SER A 209 18.35 -40.82 -15.74
C SER A 209 17.49 -41.96 -15.19
N LYS A 210 16.77 -42.70 -16.05
CA LYS A 210 16.06 -43.93 -15.64
C LYS A 210 17.02 -45.01 -15.15
N LEU A 211 18.15 -45.21 -15.85
CA LEU A 211 19.16 -46.20 -15.47
C LEU A 211 19.82 -45.83 -14.13
N GLN A 212 20.13 -44.55 -13.90
CA GLN A 212 20.59 -44.01 -12.61
C GLN A 212 19.56 -44.25 -11.51
N GLN A 213 18.27 -43.95 -11.75
CA GLN A 213 17.20 -44.21 -10.78
C GLN A 213 17.08 -45.71 -10.44
N THR A 214 17.19 -46.61 -11.43
CA THR A 214 17.21 -48.06 -11.16
C THR A 214 18.47 -48.49 -10.41
N HIS A 215 19.64 -47.92 -10.72
CA HIS A 215 20.87 -48.21 -9.96
C HIS A 215 20.79 -47.71 -8.52
N GLU A 216 20.19 -46.55 -8.27
CA GLU A 216 19.99 -46.01 -6.92
C GLU A 216 19.01 -46.87 -6.12
N GLN A 217 17.95 -47.39 -6.75
CA GLN A 217 17.04 -48.38 -6.16
C GLN A 217 17.76 -49.72 -5.86
N PHE A 218 18.57 -50.25 -6.79
CA PHE A 218 19.38 -51.46 -6.54
C PHE A 218 20.43 -51.25 -5.45
N ILE A 219 21.07 -50.06 -5.37
CA ILE A 219 22.00 -49.71 -4.30
C ILE A 219 21.27 -49.63 -2.96
N SER A 220 20.05 -49.10 -2.90
CA SER A 220 19.23 -49.11 -1.68
C SER A 220 18.89 -50.55 -1.24
N SER A 221 18.41 -51.39 -2.17
CA SER A 221 18.09 -52.80 -1.91
C SER A 221 19.31 -53.57 -1.41
N HIS A 222 20.45 -53.48 -2.10
CA HIS A 222 21.68 -54.14 -1.65
C HIS A 222 22.24 -53.56 -0.34
N LYS A 223 21.97 -52.29 -0.01
CA LYS A 223 22.35 -51.70 1.28
C LYS A 223 21.50 -52.21 2.44
N GLU A 224 20.22 -52.47 2.20
CA GLU A 224 19.34 -53.16 3.16
C GLU A 224 19.74 -54.63 3.31
N GLU A 225 19.97 -55.36 2.21
CA GLU A 225 20.49 -56.74 2.23
C GLU A 225 21.83 -56.84 2.98
N VAL A 226 22.78 -55.93 2.72
CA VAL A 226 24.06 -55.88 3.44
C VAL A 226 23.85 -55.52 4.92
N SER A 227 22.90 -54.65 5.26
CA SER A 227 22.57 -54.37 6.67
C SER A 227 22.02 -55.60 7.39
N ASP A 228 21.19 -56.40 6.73
CA ASP A 228 20.63 -57.63 7.30
C ASP A 228 21.61 -58.80 7.31
N LEU A 229 22.56 -58.84 6.37
CA LEU A 229 23.70 -59.78 6.41
C LEU A 229 24.70 -59.42 7.50
N ILE A 230 24.94 -58.14 7.78
CA ILE A 230 25.74 -57.68 8.92
C ILE A 230 25.09 -58.14 10.23
N LYS A 231 23.80 -57.85 10.45
CA LYS A 231 23.06 -58.33 11.64
C LYS A 231 23.21 -59.84 11.83
N LYS A 232 22.93 -60.63 10.79
CA LYS A 232 23.06 -62.11 10.84
C LYS A 232 24.49 -62.58 11.12
N ASN A 233 25.50 -61.82 10.72
CA ASN A 233 26.91 -62.12 11.00
C ASN A 233 27.30 -61.72 12.44
N ASP A 234 26.72 -60.65 12.97
CA ASP A 234 26.88 -60.24 14.37
C ASP A 234 26.15 -61.22 15.32
N ASP A 235 24.91 -61.60 15.00
CA ASP A 235 24.13 -62.66 15.67
C ASP A 235 24.91 -63.99 15.69
N ALA A 236 25.52 -64.35 14.56
CA ALA A 236 26.35 -65.54 14.44
C ALA A 236 27.67 -65.43 15.22
N ALA A 237 28.27 -64.23 15.31
CA ALA A 237 29.47 -64.00 16.10
C ALA A 237 29.19 -64.09 17.61
N GLU A 238 28.03 -63.59 18.08
CA GLU A 238 27.57 -63.77 19.47
C GLU A 238 27.32 -65.26 19.77
N SER A 239 26.65 -66.00 18.87
CA SER A 239 26.47 -67.45 19.01
C SER A 239 27.78 -68.25 18.95
N VAL A 240 28.80 -67.78 18.22
CA VAL A 240 30.15 -68.38 18.23
C VAL A 240 30.87 -68.08 19.54
N ALA A 241 30.76 -66.86 20.09
CA ALA A 241 31.35 -66.52 21.38
C ALA A 241 30.76 -67.36 22.54
N ASP A 242 29.45 -67.60 22.52
CA ASP A 242 28.78 -68.52 23.47
C ASP A 242 29.30 -69.97 23.32
N MET A 243 29.48 -70.45 22.08
CA MET A 243 30.06 -71.78 21.83
C MET A 243 31.55 -71.86 22.23
N GLU A 244 32.33 -70.80 22.03
CA GLU A 244 33.72 -70.73 22.50
C GLU A 244 33.79 -70.72 24.04
N ALA A 245 32.86 -70.03 24.71
CA ALA A 245 32.75 -70.02 26.18
C ALA A 245 32.40 -71.42 26.73
N GLU A 246 31.45 -72.14 26.14
CA GLU A 246 31.16 -73.53 26.55
C GLU A 246 32.29 -74.49 26.16
N ILE A 247 33.01 -74.27 25.05
CA ILE A 247 34.24 -75.02 24.73
C ILE A 247 35.31 -74.78 25.80
N GLU A 248 35.53 -73.55 26.25
CA GLU A 248 36.49 -73.24 27.32
C GLU A 248 36.04 -73.86 28.67
N ARG A 249 34.73 -73.90 28.93
CA ARG A 249 34.12 -74.58 30.09
C ARG A 249 34.36 -76.09 30.06
N LEU A 250 34.12 -76.72 28.90
CA LEU A 250 34.36 -78.14 28.66
C LEU A 250 35.86 -78.48 28.69
N GLN A 251 36.73 -77.58 28.21
CA GLN A 251 38.19 -77.73 28.37
C GLN A 251 38.59 -77.71 29.84
N LYS A 252 38.04 -76.80 30.67
CA LYS A 252 38.27 -76.80 32.12
C LYS A 252 37.76 -78.07 32.80
N GLU A 253 36.60 -78.60 32.40
CA GLU A 253 36.13 -79.92 32.85
C GLU A 253 37.05 -81.08 32.41
N ILE A 254 37.58 -81.03 31.19
CA ILE A 254 38.55 -82.00 30.67
C ILE A 254 39.87 -81.91 31.45
N GLU A 255 40.35 -80.71 31.79
CA GLU A 255 41.57 -80.53 32.58
C GLU A 255 41.42 -81.10 34.00
N ILE A 256 40.26 -80.87 34.64
CA ILE A 256 39.92 -81.51 35.93
C ILE A 256 39.86 -83.04 35.80
N LYS A 257 39.32 -83.57 34.70
CA LYS A 257 39.27 -85.02 34.43
C LYS A 257 40.66 -85.59 34.13
N LYS A 258 41.54 -84.88 33.42
CA LYS A 258 42.96 -85.23 33.23
C LYS A 258 43.71 -85.23 34.55
N GLU A 259 43.52 -84.23 35.41
CA GLU A 259 44.10 -84.20 36.75
C GLU A 259 43.66 -85.40 37.59
N GLN A 260 42.40 -85.83 37.48
CA GLN A 260 41.93 -87.04 38.12
C GLN A 260 42.61 -88.28 37.53
N ILE A 261 42.70 -88.41 36.20
CA ILE A 261 43.41 -89.50 35.51
C ILE A 261 44.88 -89.56 35.95
N ALA A 262 45.60 -88.45 35.98
CA ALA A 262 46.98 -88.38 36.47
C ALA A 262 47.11 -88.82 37.95
N LYS A 263 46.10 -88.56 38.79
CA LYS A 263 46.01 -89.04 40.19
C LYS A 263 45.62 -90.54 40.30
N TRP A 264 45.21 -91.18 39.20
CA TRP A 264 45.09 -92.63 39.07
C TRP A 264 46.34 -93.26 38.43
N GLU A 265 46.95 -92.63 37.42
CA GLU A 265 48.18 -93.10 36.75
C GLU A 265 49.39 -93.09 37.69
N ASN A 266 49.55 -92.06 38.52
CA ASN A 266 50.56 -92.05 39.60
C ASN A 266 50.33 -93.14 40.68
N LYS A 267 49.18 -93.81 40.68
CA LYS A 267 48.94 -95.02 41.51
C LYS A 267 49.22 -96.33 40.75
N ALA A 268 49.30 -96.30 39.42
CA ALA A 268 49.62 -97.43 38.56
C ALA A 268 51.13 -97.55 38.27
N ASP A 269 51.83 -96.43 38.07
CA ASP A 269 53.26 -96.41 37.71
C ASP A 269 54.22 -96.92 38.81
N ASN A 270 53.71 -97.14 40.02
CA ASN A 270 54.43 -97.89 41.06
C ASN A 270 54.48 -99.41 40.78
N THR A 271 53.93 -99.91 39.67
CA THR A 271 53.92 -101.34 39.32
C THR A 271 54.42 -101.67 37.91
N VAL A 272 55.63 -102.27 37.88
CA VAL A 272 56.25 -103.03 36.77
C VAL A 272 56.95 -102.23 35.65
N SER A 273 58.17 -102.68 35.30
CA SER A 273 59.03 -102.14 34.26
C SER A 273 59.77 -103.28 33.54
N SER A 274 59.90 -103.26 32.19
CA SER A 274 61.13 -103.66 31.45
C SER A 274 61.06 -103.74 29.90
N LEU A 275 61.73 -102.78 29.22
CA LEU A 275 62.74 -103.00 28.14
C LEU A 275 62.27 -103.55 26.73
N PRO A 276 63.11 -103.63 25.64
CA PRO A 276 63.18 -102.50 24.67
C PRO A 276 63.41 -102.79 23.14
N VAL A 277 63.02 -101.82 22.29
CA VAL A 277 63.76 -101.17 21.14
C VAL A 277 64.81 -101.97 20.31
N ASN A 278 64.70 -102.06 18.96
CA ASN A 278 65.38 -101.15 17.98
C ASN A 278 65.25 -101.43 16.44
N ASN A 279 65.20 -100.33 15.66
CA ASN A 279 65.67 -99.98 14.29
C ASN A 279 65.62 -100.84 12.97
N ASN A 280 65.52 -100.03 11.90
CA ASN A 280 65.52 -100.24 10.43
C ASN A 280 66.98 -100.07 9.84
N PRO A 281 67.28 -99.97 8.51
CA PRO A 281 66.52 -100.26 7.27
C PRO A 281 67.32 -100.98 6.13
N THR A 282 66.68 -101.36 4.99
CA THR A 282 67.01 -100.91 3.60
C THR A 282 66.39 -101.71 2.42
N SER A 283 65.87 -100.99 1.42
CA SER A 283 65.93 -101.24 -0.05
C SER A 283 65.36 -102.52 -0.74
N LYS A 284 64.29 -102.30 -1.53
CA LYS A 284 63.96 -102.86 -2.90
C LYS A 284 63.95 -104.39 -3.15
N THR A 285 62.80 -104.91 -3.61
CA THR A 285 62.60 -105.32 -5.04
C THR A 285 61.14 -105.73 -5.40
N THR A 286 60.88 -105.75 -6.70
CA THR A 286 59.65 -105.97 -7.49
C THR A 286 58.85 -107.27 -7.26
N GLY A 287 57.52 -107.24 -7.45
CA GLY A 287 56.70 -108.44 -7.75
C GLY A 287 55.19 -108.20 -7.95
N LYS A 288 54.62 -108.60 -9.11
CA LYS A 288 53.17 -108.52 -9.41
C LYS A 288 52.46 -109.86 -9.16
N ASN A 289 51.27 -109.90 -8.54
CA ASN A 289 50.02 -110.41 -9.18
C ASN A 289 48.75 -110.49 -8.29
N LYS A 290 47.65 -109.91 -8.82
CA LYS A 290 46.28 -110.47 -8.99
C LYS A 290 45.58 -111.33 -7.89
N LYS A 291 44.34 -110.88 -7.58
CA LYS A 291 43.02 -111.60 -7.52
C LYS A 291 42.27 -111.72 -6.17
N LYS A 292 41.10 -111.07 -6.15
CA LYS A 292 39.75 -111.58 -5.77
C LYS A 292 39.42 -112.03 -4.32
N SER A 293 38.80 -111.08 -3.61
CA SER A 293 37.33 -111.07 -3.33
C SER A 293 36.72 -111.74 -2.07
N LYS A 294 35.68 -111.04 -1.60
CA LYS A 294 34.36 -111.51 -1.09
C LYS A 294 34.18 -111.91 0.39
N LYS A 295 33.06 -111.38 0.91
CA LYS A 295 32.12 -111.90 1.93
C LYS A 295 32.43 -111.76 3.43
N LYS A 296 31.53 -110.97 4.05
CA LYS A 296 30.73 -111.28 5.27
C LYS A 296 31.46 -111.41 6.63
N ASN A 297 30.75 -111.42 7.77
CA ASN A 297 29.53 -110.70 8.26
C ASN A 297 29.23 -111.23 9.68
N TYR A 298 28.69 -110.39 10.58
CA TYR A 298 28.41 -110.73 12.00
C TYR A 298 29.66 -111.11 12.82
N GLY A 299 29.64 -111.05 14.16
CA GLY A 299 28.64 -110.55 15.11
C GLY A 299 29.22 -110.61 16.53
N ALA A 300 28.97 -109.65 17.43
CA ALA A 300 27.70 -109.34 18.11
C ALA A 300 27.61 -110.04 19.49
N ALA A 301 26.57 -109.70 20.28
CA ALA A 301 26.23 -110.17 21.64
C ALA A 301 26.95 -109.47 22.82
N SER A 302 26.29 -109.23 23.98
CA SER A 302 24.84 -109.17 24.28
C SER A 302 24.61 -108.60 25.69
N ASN A 303 23.51 -107.84 25.88
CA ASN A 303 22.41 -108.16 26.82
C ASN A 303 21.49 -106.91 26.97
N ASN A 304 20.19 -106.96 26.62
CA ASN A 304 19.07 -107.71 27.23
C ASN A 304 18.63 -107.09 28.58
N THR A 305 17.35 -106.86 28.90
CA THR A 305 16.02 -106.97 28.22
C THR A 305 15.01 -106.14 29.06
N THR A 306 13.78 -105.75 28.67
CA THR A 306 12.59 -106.55 28.28
C THR A 306 11.44 -105.62 27.79
N ASN A 307 10.53 -106.15 26.94
CA ASN A 307 9.05 -106.02 26.85
C ASN A 307 8.30 -104.69 27.18
N ALA A 308 7.08 -104.37 26.70
CA ALA A 308 6.19 -104.70 25.54
C ALA A 308 4.82 -103.97 25.81
N VAL A 309 3.81 -103.76 24.95
CA VAL A 309 3.53 -104.00 23.50
C VAL A 309 2.37 -103.07 23.05
N SER A 310 2.17 -102.83 21.73
CA SER A 310 1.03 -102.09 21.08
C SER A 310 0.86 -100.60 21.47
N GLU A 311 0.41 -99.66 20.63
CA GLU A 311 -0.48 -99.70 19.44
C GLU A 311 0.09 -98.95 18.21
N ALA A 312 -0.68 -98.81 17.11
CA ALA A 312 -0.22 -98.18 15.87
C ALA A 312 -1.33 -97.61 14.96
N THR A 313 -1.72 -96.33 15.11
CA THR A 313 -2.53 -95.55 14.15
C THR A 313 -2.33 -94.02 14.23
N GLU A 314 -1.10 -93.50 14.18
CA GLU A 314 -0.83 -92.03 14.21
C GLU A 314 0.17 -91.50 13.17
N LYS A 315 0.72 -92.35 12.27
CA LYS A 315 1.93 -91.98 11.49
C LYS A 315 1.73 -91.42 10.07
N ASP A 316 0.50 -91.34 9.54
CA ASP A 316 0.28 -90.99 8.12
C ASP A 316 0.06 -89.48 7.84
N GLU A 317 -0.19 -88.65 8.86
CA GLU A 317 -0.34 -87.19 8.71
C GLU A 317 1.02 -86.46 8.75
N GLU A 318 1.88 -86.78 9.73
CA GLU A 318 3.20 -86.14 9.87
C GLU A 318 4.13 -86.46 8.70
N HIS A 319 4.06 -87.69 8.18
CA HIS A 319 4.90 -88.15 7.08
C HIS A 319 4.68 -87.37 5.77
N LYS A 320 3.50 -86.77 5.53
CA LYS A 320 3.27 -85.92 4.35
C LYS A 320 3.91 -84.54 4.51
N LYS A 321 3.67 -83.88 5.63
CA LYS A 321 4.22 -82.53 5.90
C LYS A 321 5.76 -82.54 5.94
N LEU A 322 6.36 -83.61 6.47
CA LEU A 322 7.81 -83.81 6.43
C LEU A 322 8.35 -84.12 5.03
N VAL A 323 7.58 -84.76 4.15
CA VAL A 323 8.00 -85.01 2.75
C VAL A 323 7.96 -83.72 1.92
N ASP A 324 6.90 -82.93 2.02
CA ASP A 324 6.78 -81.65 1.29
C ASP A 324 7.89 -80.66 1.69
N GLU A 325 8.27 -80.64 2.97
CA GLU A 325 9.36 -79.77 3.45
C GLU A 325 10.75 -80.31 3.06
N VAL A 326 10.93 -81.63 3.03
CA VAL A 326 12.16 -82.27 2.51
C VAL A 326 12.31 -82.07 1.00
N GLU A 327 11.23 -82.05 0.21
CA GLU A 327 11.34 -81.71 -1.22
C GLU A 327 11.75 -80.25 -1.45
N LYS A 328 11.23 -79.30 -0.65
CA LYS A 328 11.69 -77.88 -0.71
C LYS A 328 13.16 -77.75 -0.31
N LEU A 329 13.55 -78.35 0.82
CA LEU A 329 14.94 -78.34 1.29
C LEU A 329 15.88 -79.00 0.27
N ARG A 330 15.44 -80.09 -0.37
CA ARG A 330 16.17 -80.74 -1.47
C ARG A 330 16.26 -79.85 -2.71
N GLY A 331 15.20 -79.14 -3.10
CA GLY A 331 15.25 -78.17 -4.20
C GLY A 331 16.22 -77.02 -3.94
N VAL A 332 16.24 -76.50 -2.70
CA VAL A 332 17.24 -75.53 -2.25
C VAL A 332 18.65 -76.14 -2.27
N GLN A 333 18.83 -77.37 -1.79
CA GLN A 333 20.12 -78.05 -1.79
C GLN A 333 20.65 -78.36 -3.20
N GLU A 334 19.80 -78.79 -4.14
CA GLU A 334 20.16 -78.98 -5.54
C GLU A 334 20.48 -77.63 -6.22
N SER A 335 19.80 -76.54 -5.84
CA SER A 335 20.15 -75.18 -6.30
C SER A 335 21.50 -74.70 -5.73
N ALA A 336 21.78 -74.98 -4.45
CA ALA A 336 23.02 -74.64 -3.78
C ALA A 336 24.20 -75.43 -4.35
N GLN A 337 24.03 -76.72 -4.60
CA GLN A 337 25.03 -77.55 -5.30
C GLN A 337 25.29 -77.06 -6.72
N ASN A 338 24.25 -76.67 -7.47
CA ASN A 338 24.41 -76.06 -8.80
C ASN A 338 25.18 -74.73 -8.76
N GLN A 339 25.06 -73.94 -7.69
CA GLN A 339 25.87 -72.72 -7.52
C GLN A 339 27.29 -73.06 -7.02
N GLU A 340 27.45 -74.03 -6.12
CA GLU A 340 28.75 -74.47 -5.62
C GLU A 340 29.60 -75.10 -6.74
N GLU A 341 28.99 -75.86 -7.67
CA GLU A 341 29.64 -76.38 -8.87
C GLU A 341 30.01 -75.24 -9.84
N LYS A 342 29.14 -74.25 -10.06
CA LYS A 342 29.48 -73.07 -10.88
C LYS A 342 30.61 -72.25 -10.26
N CYS A 343 30.60 -72.05 -8.94
CA CYS A 343 31.70 -71.41 -8.21
C CYS A 343 32.98 -72.22 -8.35
N LYS A 344 32.97 -73.55 -8.21
CA LYS A 344 34.16 -74.41 -8.43
C LYS A 344 34.66 -74.38 -9.88
N VAL A 345 33.77 -74.33 -10.87
CA VAL A 345 34.14 -74.18 -12.28
C VAL A 345 34.79 -72.80 -12.52
N LEU A 346 34.18 -71.72 -12.02
CA LEU A 346 34.75 -70.37 -12.09
C LEU A 346 36.07 -70.26 -11.32
N GLN A 347 36.21 -70.92 -10.16
CA GLN A 347 37.47 -71.03 -9.42
C GLN A 347 38.53 -71.70 -10.30
N SER A 348 38.22 -72.85 -10.91
CA SER A 348 39.15 -73.58 -11.79
C SER A 348 39.51 -72.81 -13.05
N GLN A 349 38.61 -71.98 -13.58
CA GLN A 349 38.89 -71.08 -14.71
C GLN A 349 39.79 -69.91 -14.27
N ILE A 350 39.51 -69.30 -13.12
CA ILE A 350 40.34 -68.25 -12.51
C ILE A 350 41.76 -68.79 -12.23
N ASP A 351 41.89 -70.01 -11.72
CA ASP A 351 43.18 -70.61 -11.41
C ASP A 351 43.92 -71.05 -12.70
N GLN A 352 43.22 -71.55 -13.73
CA GLN A 352 43.79 -71.74 -15.08
C GLN A 352 44.25 -70.42 -15.72
N PHE A 353 43.52 -69.32 -15.53
CA PHE A 353 43.93 -68.00 -16.00
C PHE A 353 45.15 -67.47 -15.23
N LYS A 354 45.28 -67.75 -13.92
CA LYS A 354 46.49 -67.42 -13.14
C LYS A 354 47.69 -68.26 -13.57
N GLU A 355 47.50 -69.56 -13.84
CA GLU A 355 48.56 -70.43 -14.36
C GLU A 355 49.02 -69.92 -15.73
N ALA A 356 48.09 -69.62 -16.65
CA ALA A 356 48.41 -69.04 -17.95
C ALA A 356 49.03 -67.62 -17.86
N GLU A 357 48.63 -66.80 -16.89
CA GLU A 357 49.25 -65.50 -16.62
C GLU A 357 50.67 -65.67 -16.07
N SER A 358 50.91 -66.67 -15.21
CA SER A 358 52.25 -67.00 -14.73
C SER A 358 53.13 -67.52 -15.87
N GLU A 359 52.65 -68.44 -16.69
CA GLU A 359 53.38 -68.94 -17.86
C GLU A 359 53.69 -67.82 -18.86
N LEU A 360 52.74 -66.92 -19.14
CA LEU A 360 52.99 -65.73 -19.98
C LEU A 360 54.01 -64.78 -19.35
N LYS A 361 54.01 -64.62 -18.03
CA LYS A 361 54.92 -63.73 -17.30
C LYS A 361 56.33 -64.30 -17.22
N ASP A 362 56.46 -65.60 -17.02
CA ASP A 362 57.73 -66.31 -17.08
C ASP A 362 58.25 -66.34 -18.52
N LEU A 363 57.44 -66.60 -19.54
CA LEU A 363 57.83 -66.48 -20.96
C LEU A 363 58.23 -65.05 -21.36
N LEU A 364 57.53 -64.03 -20.86
CA LEU A 364 57.87 -62.62 -21.08
C LEU A 364 59.22 -62.28 -20.43
N LYS A 365 59.50 -62.82 -19.24
CA LYS A 365 60.79 -62.70 -18.58
C LYS A 365 61.88 -63.43 -19.37
N ASP A 366 61.66 -64.69 -19.71
CA ASP A 366 62.56 -65.52 -20.53
C ASP A 366 62.88 -64.87 -21.88
N SER A 367 61.92 -64.15 -22.46
CA SER A 367 62.10 -63.41 -23.71
C SER A 367 62.76 -62.05 -23.53
N ASN A 368 62.66 -61.41 -22.36
CA ASN A 368 63.40 -60.19 -22.02
C ASN A 368 64.85 -60.49 -21.66
N ASP A 369 65.10 -61.55 -20.87
CA ASP A 369 66.44 -62.01 -20.52
C ASP A 369 67.22 -62.34 -21.81
N LYS A 370 66.62 -63.06 -22.77
CA LYS A 370 67.19 -63.28 -24.12
C LYS A 370 67.34 -62.00 -24.95
N ARG A 371 66.44 -61.02 -24.79
CA ARG A 371 66.53 -59.72 -25.49
C ARG A 371 67.72 -58.91 -24.97
N ASP A 372 68.00 -58.99 -23.67
CA ASP A 372 69.08 -58.28 -23.01
C ASP A 372 70.42 -59.01 -23.20
N GLU A 373 70.45 -60.35 -23.24
CA GLU A 373 71.59 -61.13 -23.73
C GLU A 373 71.97 -60.74 -25.17
N LEU A 374 70.99 -60.71 -26.09
CA LEU A 374 71.20 -60.27 -27.47
C LEU A 374 71.61 -58.79 -27.56
N GLN A 375 71.14 -57.93 -26.65
CA GLN A 375 71.56 -56.53 -26.59
C GLN A 375 72.99 -56.38 -26.04
N GLU A 376 73.41 -57.23 -25.10
CA GLU A 376 74.81 -57.37 -24.69
C GLU A 376 75.69 -57.91 -25.82
N GLU A 377 75.27 -58.95 -26.55
CA GLU A 377 76.02 -59.45 -27.70
C GLU A 377 76.14 -58.40 -28.81
N LEU A 378 75.06 -57.69 -29.12
CA LEU A 378 75.09 -56.56 -30.06
C LEU A 378 76.03 -55.45 -29.59
N ASN A 379 76.10 -55.16 -28.28
CA ASN A 379 77.05 -54.21 -27.71
C ASN A 379 78.51 -54.72 -27.77
N LYS A 380 78.75 -56.02 -27.53
CA LYS A 380 80.08 -56.67 -27.64
C LYS A 380 80.55 -56.77 -29.10
N VAL A 381 79.64 -56.90 -30.06
CA VAL A 381 79.92 -56.81 -31.50
C VAL A 381 80.13 -55.34 -31.91
N SER A 382 79.35 -54.40 -31.37
CA SER A 382 79.50 -52.96 -31.59
C SER A 382 80.85 -52.42 -31.09
N SER A 383 81.32 -52.86 -29.91
CA SER A 383 82.66 -52.51 -29.43
C SER A 383 83.73 -53.09 -30.35
N ARG A 384 83.69 -54.41 -30.65
CA ARG A 384 84.63 -55.05 -31.59
C ARG A 384 84.64 -54.41 -32.98
N LEU A 385 83.51 -53.87 -33.45
CA LEU A 385 83.41 -53.15 -34.72
C LEU A 385 84.03 -51.75 -34.63
N LYS A 386 83.98 -51.08 -33.47
CA LYS A 386 84.71 -49.83 -33.21
C LYS A 386 86.21 -50.09 -33.09
N ASP A 387 86.62 -51.14 -32.38
CA ASP A 387 88.02 -51.54 -32.23
C ASP A 387 88.62 -51.86 -33.62
N LYS A 388 87.92 -52.67 -34.43
CA LYS A 388 88.27 -52.93 -35.85
C LYS A 388 88.14 -51.71 -36.75
N GLY A 389 87.32 -50.73 -36.37
CA GLY A 389 87.23 -49.43 -37.04
C GLY A 389 88.49 -48.60 -36.81
N LEU A 390 88.96 -48.52 -35.55
CA LEU A 390 90.22 -47.86 -35.20
C LEU A 390 91.42 -48.54 -35.86
N GLU A 391 91.50 -49.89 -35.83
CA GLU A 391 92.52 -50.63 -36.60
C GLU A 391 92.47 -50.31 -38.11
N LEU A 392 91.27 -50.14 -38.69
CA LEU A 392 91.11 -49.79 -40.11
C LEU A 392 91.47 -48.33 -40.40
N GLU A 393 91.23 -47.41 -39.46
CA GLU A 393 91.65 -46.01 -39.55
C GLU A 393 93.18 -45.88 -39.41
N GLU A 394 93.83 -46.60 -38.48
CA GLU A 394 95.29 -46.69 -38.36
C GLU A 394 95.92 -47.30 -39.63
N VAL A 395 95.34 -48.39 -40.16
CA VAL A 395 95.79 -48.99 -41.44
C VAL A 395 95.52 -48.07 -42.63
N ARG A 396 94.47 -47.24 -42.60
CA ARG A 396 94.22 -46.20 -43.62
C ARG A 396 95.22 -45.05 -43.53
N GLU A 397 95.66 -44.67 -42.34
CA GLU A 397 96.68 -43.64 -42.16
C GLU A 397 98.04 -44.16 -42.66
N MET A 398 98.44 -45.39 -42.32
CA MET A 398 99.60 -46.04 -42.94
C MET A 398 99.48 -46.22 -44.46
N LEU A 399 98.29 -46.53 -45.00
CA LEU A 399 98.06 -46.57 -46.45
C LEU A 399 98.09 -45.18 -47.11
N ARG A 400 97.82 -44.12 -46.35
CA ARG A 400 97.90 -42.72 -46.82
C ARG A 400 99.35 -42.28 -46.92
N ASP A 401 100.18 -42.63 -45.96
CA ASP A 401 101.61 -42.31 -45.97
C ASP A 401 102.35 -43.11 -47.07
N VAL A 402 102.14 -44.43 -47.14
CA VAL A 402 102.63 -45.26 -48.26
C VAL A 402 102.05 -44.80 -49.61
N GLY A 403 100.83 -44.27 -49.61
CA GLY A 403 100.20 -43.65 -50.79
C GLY A 403 100.89 -42.37 -51.24
N ASN A 404 101.31 -41.52 -50.29
CA ASN A 404 102.06 -40.29 -50.56
C ASN A 404 103.47 -40.62 -51.09
N GLU A 405 104.20 -41.53 -50.44
CA GLU A 405 105.52 -42.00 -50.89
C GLU A 405 105.46 -42.56 -52.32
N LEU A 406 104.41 -43.33 -52.65
CA LEU A 406 104.19 -43.90 -53.98
C LEU A 406 103.84 -42.84 -55.04
N VAL A 407 103.27 -41.69 -54.65
CA VAL A 407 103.02 -40.54 -55.54
C VAL A 407 104.31 -39.76 -55.79
N GLU A 408 105.09 -39.45 -54.74
CA GLU A 408 106.39 -38.77 -54.90
C GLU A 408 107.37 -39.58 -55.75
N ALA A 409 107.43 -40.90 -55.56
CA ALA A 409 108.23 -41.81 -56.39
C ALA A 409 107.74 -41.89 -57.86
N LYS A 410 106.49 -41.54 -58.13
CA LYS A 410 105.87 -41.63 -59.47
C LYS A 410 106.01 -40.34 -60.27
N ASP A 411 105.93 -39.18 -59.63
CA ASP A 411 106.14 -37.90 -60.33
C ASP A 411 107.64 -37.69 -60.67
N GLN A 412 108.58 -38.20 -59.86
CA GLN A 412 110.00 -38.27 -60.23
C GLN A 412 110.28 -39.16 -61.47
N LEU A 413 109.36 -40.03 -61.86
CA LEU A 413 109.49 -40.94 -63.02
C LEU A 413 108.79 -40.44 -64.30
N LYS A 414 108.17 -39.26 -64.27
CA LYS A 414 107.29 -38.79 -65.36
C LYS A 414 107.97 -37.87 -66.39
N ASP A 415 109.13 -37.29 -66.06
CA ASP A 415 109.86 -36.34 -66.93
C ASP A 415 110.64 -36.98 -68.09
N LYS A 416 110.55 -38.30 -68.30
CA LYS A 416 111.27 -39.00 -69.39
C LYS A 416 110.48 -40.13 -70.07
N ALA A 417 109.65 -39.78 -71.06
CA ALA A 417 109.65 -40.41 -72.41
C ALA A 417 108.48 -39.93 -73.30
N GLY A 418 108.77 -39.61 -74.57
CA GLY A 418 107.76 -39.43 -75.62
C GLY A 418 108.34 -38.95 -76.96
N LEU A 419 107.71 -39.37 -78.08
CA LEU A 419 108.07 -39.09 -79.50
C LEU A 419 109.32 -39.84 -80.03
N LYS A 420 109.45 -40.28 -81.30
CA LYS A 420 108.47 -40.60 -82.38
C LYS A 420 109.06 -41.70 -83.32
N LYS A 421 108.70 -41.81 -84.62
CA LYS A 421 108.80 -43.05 -85.41
C LYS A 421 109.24 -42.86 -86.88
N GLU A 422 110.43 -43.33 -87.23
CA GLU A 422 111.10 -43.21 -88.54
C GLU A 422 112.16 -44.36 -88.67
N ASP A 423 112.49 -45.06 -89.77
CA ASP A 423 111.85 -45.36 -91.08
C ASP A 423 112.48 -46.66 -91.71
N PHE A 424 112.21 -47.06 -92.99
CA PHE A 424 112.62 -48.37 -93.60
C PHE A 424 112.98 -48.31 -95.12
N GLU A 425 114.16 -48.80 -95.57
CA GLU A 425 114.39 -49.52 -96.88
C GLU A 425 115.87 -49.93 -97.21
N LEU A 426 116.04 -50.84 -98.21
CA LEU A 426 117.28 -51.32 -98.91
C LEU A 426 118.34 -52.14 -98.08
N LEU A 427 119.17 -53.06 -98.62
CA LEU A 427 119.39 -53.65 -99.98
C LEU A 427 119.81 -55.14 -99.86
N SER A 428 120.06 -55.86 -100.97
CA SER A 428 120.56 -57.25 -100.99
C SER A 428 121.65 -57.52 -102.06
N ALA A 429 122.26 -58.72 -101.95
CA ALA A 429 123.03 -59.48 -102.96
C ALA A 429 124.54 -59.22 -103.13
N GLU A 430 125.34 -60.28 -102.93
CA GLU A 430 126.42 -60.68 -103.85
C GLU A 430 126.61 -62.21 -103.85
N LYS A 431 127.01 -62.78 -104.99
CA LYS A 431 127.25 -64.22 -105.24
C LYS A 431 128.11 -64.39 -106.50
N GLU A 432 128.73 -65.58 -106.67
CA GLU A 432 129.26 -66.13 -107.93
C GLU A 432 130.60 -65.56 -108.48
N LYS A 433 131.63 -66.44 -108.55
CA LYS A 433 132.53 -66.71 -109.72
C LYS A 433 133.62 -67.75 -109.37
N SER A 434 134.36 -68.19 -110.40
CA SER A 434 135.61 -69.00 -110.39
C SER A 434 135.56 -70.53 -110.13
N ALA A 435 134.67 -71.26 -110.80
CA ALA A 435 134.89 -72.68 -111.12
C ALA A 435 135.01 -72.90 -112.64
N LYS A 436 136.19 -73.33 -113.12
CA LYS A 436 136.49 -73.99 -114.43
C LYS A 436 138.02 -74.10 -114.66
N LEU A 437 138.44 -74.87 -115.68
CA LEU A 437 139.81 -74.99 -116.23
C LEU A 437 140.84 -75.88 -115.50
N PHE A 438 140.40 -77.08 -115.12
CA PHE A 438 141.23 -78.29 -115.36
C PHE A 438 141.22 -78.65 -116.88
N GLU A 439 141.77 -79.82 -117.24
CA GLU A 439 141.50 -80.69 -118.42
C GLU A 439 142.59 -80.82 -119.50
N LYS A 440 143.35 -79.78 -119.85
CA LYS A 440 143.95 -79.71 -121.21
C LYS A 440 145.11 -80.65 -121.59
N LYS A 441 145.52 -81.62 -120.74
CA LYS A 441 146.62 -82.57 -121.07
C LYS A 441 146.44 -84.00 -120.55
N GLU A 442 145.19 -84.42 -120.41
CA GLU A 442 144.84 -85.83 -120.63
C GLU A 442 145.23 -86.27 -122.07
N ARG A 443 145.25 -87.58 -122.34
CA ARG A 443 145.22 -88.21 -123.68
C ARG A 443 146.50 -88.33 -124.52
N GLU A 444 147.65 -87.77 -124.17
CA GLU A 444 148.93 -87.98 -124.91
C GLU A 444 149.51 -89.43 -124.85
N LEU A 445 148.84 -90.34 -124.13
CA LEU A 445 148.64 -91.80 -124.33
C LEU A 445 149.70 -92.80 -124.87
N MET A 446 149.29 -94.06 -124.69
CA MET A 446 149.57 -95.26 -125.51
C MET A 446 150.94 -95.93 -125.44
N THR A 447 152.07 -95.24 -125.28
CA THR A 447 153.38 -95.93 -125.38
C THR A 447 153.84 -96.58 -124.07
N GLU A 448 153.63 -95.93 -122.92
CA GLU A 448 153.85 -96.51 -121.58
C GLU A 448 152.82 -97.62 -121.23
N ILE A 449 151.98 -98.06 -122.17
CA ILE A 449 151.11 -99.24 -122.02
C ILE A 449 151.91 -100.54 -121.86
N SER A 450 153.18 -100.56 -122.27
CA SER A 450 154.14 -101.60 -121.86
C SER A 450 154.30 -101.63 -120.33
N ASP A 451 154.63 -100.47 -119.74
CA ASP A 451 154.95 -100.34 -118.31
C ASP A 451 153.70 -100.41 -117.43
N LEU A 452 152.51 -100.17 -117.99
CA LEU A 452 151.23 -100.43 -117.34
C LEU A 452 151.03 -101.90 -116.93
N LYS A 453 151.77 -102.88 -117.48
CA LYS A 453 151.82 -104.24 -116.91
C LYS A 453 152.60 -104.34 -115.60
N ALA A 454 153.64 -103.53 -115.41
CA ALA A 454 154.33 -103.41 -114.13
C ALA A 454 153.50 -102.59 -113.13
N GLN A 455 152.83 -101.53 -113.60
CA GLN A 455 151.97 -100.69 -112.75
C GLN A 455 150.72 -101.43 -112.24
N ILE A 456 150.28 -102.54 -112.84
CA ILE A 456 149.24 -103.40 -112.24
C ILE A 456 149.67 -103.94 -110.86
N SER A 457 150.97 -104.16 -110.64
CA SER A 457 151.48 -104.56 -109.32
C SER A 457 151.35 -103.44 -108.28
N THR A 458 151.66 -102.20 -108.64
CA THR A 458 151.53 -101.03 -107.73
C THR A 458 150.07 -100.58 -107.59
N LEU A 459 149.22 -100.80 -108.60
CA LEU A 459 147.79 -100.55 -108.54
C LEU A 459 147.07 -101.43 -107.51
N ASN A 460 147.54 -102.65 -107.23
CA ASN A 460 146.99 -103.45 -106.13
C ASN A 460 147.25 -102.79 -104.76
N ALA A 461 148.42 -102.17 -104.56
CA ALA A 461 148.69 -101.37 -103.35
C ALA A 461 147.85 -100.08 -103.33
N ASN A 462 147.73 -99.37 -104.47
CA ASN A 462 146.89 -98.18 -104.55
C ASN A 462 145.39 -98.50 -104.40
N THR A 463 144.95 -99.73 -104.70
CA THR A 463 143.56 -100.18 -104.46
C THR A 463 143.27 -100.28 -102.96
N THR A 464 144.20 -100.77 -102.14
CA THR A 464 144.01 -100.77 -100.67
C THR A 464 144.09 -99.35 -100.10
N PHE A 465 144.90 -98.46 -100.70
CA PHE A 465 144.91 -97.04 -100.33
C PHE A 465 143.58 -96.35 -100.67
N HIS A 466 143.07 -96.50 -101.89
CA HIS A 466 141.79 -95.91 -102.29
C HIS A 466 140.57 -96.56 -101.61
N GLU A 467 140.64 -97.82 -101.14
CA GLU A 467 139.65 -98.35 -100.19
C GLU A 467 139.67 -97.60 -98.84
N SER A 468 140.86 -97.20 -98.36
CA SER A 468 140.98 -96.40 -97.13
C SER A 468 140.45 -94.97 -97.34
N GLU A 469 140.72 -94.36 -98.50
CA GLU A 469 140.18 -93.04 -98.86
C GLU A 469 138.68 -93.09 -99.11
N LYS A 470 138.15 -94.14 -99.75
CA LYS A 470 136.71 -94.37 -99.92
C LYS A 470 136.02 -94.50 -98.55
N LYS A 471 136.58 -95.29 -97.63
CA LYS A 471 136.09 -95.39 -96.24
C LYS A 471 136.22 -94.05 -95.48
N ALA A 472 137.18 -93.19 -95.82
CA ALA A 472 137.28 -91.83 -95.27
C ALA A 472 136.26 -90.86 -95.91
N ALA A 473 135.97 -90.99 -97.21
CA ALA A 473 134.97 -90.22 -97.93
C ALA A 473 133.54 -90.60 -97.50
N GLU A 474 133.24 -91.89 -97.34
CA GLU A 474 131.98 -92.38 -96.78
C GLU A 474 131.78 -91.90 -95.34
N LYS A 475 132.84 -91.88 -94.51
CA LYS A 475 132.80 -91.26 -93.18
C LYS A 475 132.56 -89.74 -93.21
N LYS A 476 133.01 -89.02 -94.25
CA LYS A 476 132.70 -87.60 -94.44
C LYS A 476 131.26 -87.40 -94.95
N LEU A 477 130.80 -88.23 -95.89
CA LEU A 477 129.44 -88.22 -96.42
C LEU A 477 128.41 -88.50 -95.32
N ASN A 478 128.64 -89.51 -94.49
CA ASN A 478 127.77 -89.83 -93.35
C ASN A 478 127.75 -88.71 -92.31
N LYS A 479 128.90 -88.10 -91.99
CA LYS A 479 128.93 -86.91 -91.11
C LYS A 479 128.18 -85.72 -91.68
N LEU A 480 128.25 -85.49 -92.99
CA LEU A 480 127.56 -84.38 -93.64
C LEU A 480 126.04 -84.64 -93.72
N ASN A 481 125.63 -85.87 -94.02
CA ASN A 481 124.24 -86.31 -93.93
C ASN A 481 123.70 -86.27 -92.49
N GLU A 482 124.51 -86.59 -91.48
CA GLU A 482 124.16 -86.39 -90.07
C GLU A 482 123.92 -84.92 -89.74
N THR A 483 124.79 -83.99 -90.20
CA THR A 483 124.57 -82.56 -89.99
C THR A 483 123.36 -82.03 -90.75
N LEU A 484 123.06 -82.59 -91.94
CA LEU A 484 121.91 -82.21 -92.74
C LEU A 484 120.60 -82.78 -92.15
N SER A 485 120.64 -83.95 -91.51
CA SER A 485 119.54 -84.42 -90.64
C SER A 485 119.37 -83.47 -89.47
N LYS A 486 120.42 -83.24 -88.66
CA LYS A 486 120.37 -82.37 -87.46
C LYS A 486 119.79 -80.98 -87.79
N LEU A 487 120.27 -80.30 -88.83
CA LEU A 487 119.71 -79.02 -89.28
C LEU A 487 118.25 -79.09 -89.78
N LYS A 488 117.84 -80.22 -90.37
CA LYS A 488 116.44 -80.46 -90.80
C LYS A 488 115.53 -80.78 -89.61
N ASP A 489 116.04 -81.50 -88.63
CA ASP A 489 115.37 -81.88 -87.40
C ASP A 489 115.20 -80.64 -86.51
N GLU A 490 116.26 -79.85 -86.32
CA GLU A 490 116.27 -78.52 -85.66
C GLU A 490 115.29 -77.54 -86.32
N ASN A 491 115.27 -77.44 -87.66
CA ASN A 491 114.31 -76.59 -88.38
C ASN A 491 112.87 -77.14 -88.22
N SER A 492 112.69 -78.46 -88.14
CA SER A 492 111.38 -79.04 -87.78
C SER A 492 110.97 -78.68 -86.35
N GLU A 493 111.92 -78.53 -85.42
CA GLU A 493 111.68 -78.14 -84.04
C GLU A 493 111.37 -76.66 -83.92
N GLN A 494 112.11 -75.77 -84.58
CA GLN A 494 111.78 -74.35 -84.67
C GLN A 494 110.40 -74.12 -85.30
N VAL A 495 110.01 -74.90 -86.32
CA VAL A 495 108.64 -74.84 -86.89
C VAL A 495 107.59 -75.38 -85.91
N LYS A 496 107.89 -76.39 -85.08
CA LYS A 496 106.99 -76.83 -83.99
C LYS A 496 106.88 -75.75 -82.91
N GLU A 497 108.00 -75.13 -82.50
CA GLU A 497 108.03 -74.04 -81.52
C GLU A 497 107.26 -72.82 -82.00
N VAL A 498 107.47 -72.33 -83.23
CA VAL A 498 106.71 -71.20 -83.79
C VAL A 498 105.21 -71.50 -83.86
N ASN A 499 104.82 -72.75 -84.16
CA ASN A 499 103.41 -73.14 -84.12
C ASN A 499 102.87 -73.27 -82.69
N ASN A 500 103.67 -73.71 -81.73
CA ASN A 500 103.30 -73.75 -80.32
C ASN A 500 103.21 -72.33 -79.72
N LEU A 501 104.12 -71.41 -80.07
CA LEU A 501 104.06 -70.00 -79.71
C LEU A 501 102.84 -69.30 -80.34
N LYS A 502 102.47 -69.62 -81.59
CA LYS A 502 101.20 -69.15 -82.16
C LYS A 502 99.99 -69.69 -81.39
N ARG A 503 100.01 -70.96 -80.97
CA ARG A 503 98.95 -71.55 -80.12
C ARG A 503 98.88 -70.89 -78.74
N THR A 504 100.00 -70.62 -78.08
CA THR A 504 100.02 -69.93 -76.78
C THR A 504 99.63 -68.47 -76.89
N ILE A 505 100.00 -67.76 -77.96
CA ILE A 505 99.51 -66.40 -78.24
C ILE A 505 97.98 -66.40 -78.45
N VAL A 506 97.43 -67.38 -79.16
CA VAL A 506 95.97 -67.50 -79.35
C VAL A 506 95.25 -67.86 -78.04
N SER A 507 95.79 -68.78 -77.22
CA SER A 507 95.19 -69.12 -75.93
C SER A 507 95.32 -67.98 -74.90
N LEU A 508 96.44 -67.26 -74.89
CA LEU A 508 96.64 -66.05 -74.10
C LEU A 508 95.67 -64.95 -74.54
N LYS A 509 95.49 -64.71 -75.85
CA LYS A 509 94.50 -63.75 -76.35
C LYS A 509 93.07 -64.16 -75.97
N SER A 510 92.73 -65.44 -76.05
CA SER A 510 91.44 -65.95 -75.55
C SER A 510 91.29 -65.74 -74.04
N SER A 511 92.35 -65.94 -73.25
CA SER A 511 92.35 -65.72 -71.80
C SER A 511 92.26 -64.23 -71.45
N VAL A 512 92.89 -63.34 -72.23
CA VAL A 512 92.76 -61.88 -72.11
C VAL A 512 91.32 -61.46 -72.42
N ASN A 513 90.75 -61.87 -73.55
CA ASN A 513 89.34 -61.62 -73.89
C ASN A 513 88.34 -62.18 -72.84
N GLN A 514 88.68 -63.28 -72.16
CA GLN A 514 87.90 -63.80 -71.04
C GLN A 514 88.06 -62.93 -69.78
N LYS A 515 89.30 -62.52 -69.45
CA LYS A 515 89.59 -61.63 -68.33
C LYS A 515 88.95 -60.25 -68.51
N GLU A 516 89.03 -59.66 -69.70
CA GLU A 516 88.33 -58.42 -70.06
C GLU A 516 86.82 -58.55 -69.82
N LYS A 517 86.19 -59.65 -70.26
CA LYS A 517 84.77 -59.90 -69.97
C LYS A 517 84.46 -60.04 -68.48
N THR A 518 85.33 -60.70 -67.70
CA THR A 518 85.16 -60.74 -66.23
C THR A 518 85.42 -59.39 -65.57
N ILE A 519 86.33 -58.57 -66.11
CA ILE A 519 86.60 -57.22 -65.63
C ILE A 519 85.37 -56.36 -65.90
N SER A 520 84.83 -56.32 -67.12
CA SER A 520 83.60 -55.55 -67.41
C SER A 520 82.38 -56.03 -66.62
N TYR A 521 82.26 -57.34 -66.34
CA TYR A 521 81.23 -57.86 -65.44
C TYR A 521 81.44 -57.39 -63.99
N LEU A 522 82.68 -57.39 -63.49
CA LEU A 522 83.01 -56.91 -62.15
C LEU A 522 82.90 -55.38 -62.04
N GLU A 523 83.26 -54.63 -63.07
CA GLU A 523 83.07 -53.17 -63.17
C GLU A 523 81.58 -52.83 -63.16
N GLN A 524 80.76 -53.56 -63.92
CA GLN A 524 79.31 -53.40 -63.88
C GLN A 524 78.74 -53.80 -62.51
N GLN A 525 79.18 -54.91 -61.92
CA GLN A 525 78.74 -55.31 -60.58
C GLN A 525 79.16 -54.31 -59.49
N VAL A 526 80.37 -53.75 -59.56
CA VAL A 526 80.84 -52.67 -58.67
C VAL A 526 80.04 -51.39 -58.89
N LYS A 527 79.71 -51.05 -60.14
CA LYS A 527 78.83 -49.93 -60.46
C LYS A 527 77.43 -50.14 -59.85
N ASP A 528 76.79 -51.28 -60.09
CA ASP A 528 75.47 -51.62 -59.57
C ASP A 528 75.46 -51.62 -58.03
N TYR A 529 76.52 -52.12 -57.37
CA TYR A 529 76.67 -52.00 -55.92
C TYR A 529 76.94 -50.56 -55.46
N SER A 530 77.68 -49.75 -56.21
CA SER A 530 77.90 -48.33 -55.88
C SER A 530 76.59 -47.52 -56.00
N GLU A 531 75.77 -47.80 -57.01
CA GLU A 531 74.47 -47.17 -57.21
C GLU A 531 73.47 -47.63 -56.13
N LYS A 532 73.44 -48.93 -55.81
CA LYS A 532 72.62 -49.46 -54.71
C LYS A 532 73.07 -48.92 -53.35
N SER A 533 74.37 -48.72 -53.12
CA SER A 533 74.92 -48.07 -51.93
C SER A 533 74.54 -46.60 -51.87
N GLY A 534 74.62 -45.88 -53.00
CA GLY A 534 74.19 -44.49 -53.14
C GLY A 534 72.69 -44.29 -52.89
N LEU A 535 71.84 -45.19 -53.42
CA LEU A 535 70.40 -45.22 -53.13
C LEU A 535 70.12 -45.52 -51.65
N SER A 536 70.83 -46.50 -51.06
CA SER A 536 70.72 -46.82 -49.63
C SER A 536 71.17 -45.66 -48.72
N ARG A 537 72.16 -44.88 -49.18
CA ARG A 537 72.62 -43.66 -48.50
C ARG A 537 71.59 -42.54 -48.60
N LYS A 538 71.06 -42.26 -49.80
CA LYS A 538 69.97 -41.29 -49.99
C LYS A 538 68.78 -41.63 -49.10
N ALA A 539 68.28 -42.87 -49.14
CA ALA A 539 67.21 -43.33 -48.27
C ALA A 539 67.51 -43.12 -46.78
N ARG A 540 68.74 -43.38 -46.31
CA ARG A 540 69.14 -43.07 -44.92
C ARG A 540 69.17 -41.57 -44.62
N ASP A 541 69.69 -40.76 -45.53
CA ASP A 541 69.81 -39.31 -45.32
C ASP A 541 68.45 -38.60 -45.50
N ASP A 542 67.50 -39.19 -46.22
CA ASP A 542 66.10 -38.72 -46.32
C ASP A 542 65.27 -39.18 -45.10
N MET A 543 65.40 -40.43 -44.64
CA MET A 543 64.82 -40.88 -43.36
C MET A 543 65.36 -40.08 -42.16
N LYS A 544 66.60 -39.57 -42.21
CA LYS A 544 67.12 -38.66 -41.19
C LYS A 544 66.38 -37.32 -41.18
N LYS A 545 66.23 -36.68 -42.35
CA LYS A 545 65.46 -35.42 -42.48
C LYS A 545 64.02 -35.60 -42.01
N GLU A 546 63.40 -36.74 -42.32
CA GLU A 546 62.06 -37.07 -41.84
C GLU A 546 62.04 -37.20 -40.31
N ASN A 547 63.03 -37.86 -39.71
CA ASN A 547 63.16 -37.92 -38.24
C ASN A 547 63.45 -36.54 -37.62
N GLU A 548 64.27 -35.70 -38.25
CA GLU A 548 64.56 -34.32 -37.82
C GLU A 548 63.28 -33.45 -37.89
N GLN A 549 62.52 -33.52 -38.98
CA GLN A 549 61.22 -32.84 -39.14
C GLN A 549 60.16 -33.38 -38.16
N LEU A 550 60.14 -34.69 -37.88
CA LEU A 550 59.27 -35.28 -36.86
C LEU A 550 59.68 -34.87 -35.44
N LEU A 551 60.97 -34.69 -35.16
CA LEU A 551 61.46 -34.16 -33.89
C LEU A 551 61.11 -32.67 -33.73
N GLU A 552 61.29 -31.85 -34.75
CA GLU A 552 60.84 -30.45 -34.77
C GLU A 552 59.30 -30.35 -34.63
N ARG A 553 58.55 -31.26 -35.26
CA ARG A 553 57.09 -31.31 -35.11
C ARG A 553 56.68 -31.77 -33.71
N LEU A 554 57.38 -32.72 -33.11
CA LEU A 554 57.17 -33.13 -31.71
C LEU A 554 57.56 -32.03 -30.72
N GLU A 555 58.61 -31.24 -31.00
CA GLU A 555 59.01 -30.13 -30.13
C GLU A 555 58.06 -28.94 -30.22
N SER A 556 57.58 -28.60 -31.42
CA SER A 556 56.51 -27.60 -31.59
C SER A 556 55.19 -28.05 -30.95
N LEU A 557 54.78 -29.32 -31.14
CA LEU A 557 53.60 -29.88 -30.45
C LEU A 557 53.78 -29.92 -28.92
N ARG A 558 55.00 -30.11 -28.40
CA ARG A 558 55.28 -29.99 -26.95
C ARG A 558 55.12 -28.57 -26.45
N LYS A 559 55.68 -27.57 -27.15
CA LYS A 559 55.52 -26.14 -26.82
C LYS A 559 54.06 -25.73 -26.86
N GLU A 560 53.33 -26.11 -27.91
CA GLU A 560 51.88 -25.92 -28.04
C GLU A 560 51.11 -26.57 -26.87
N ASN A 561 51.48 -27.78 -26.44
CA ASN A 561 50.90 -28.42 -25.25
C ASN A 561 51.27 -27.72 -23.93
N GLU A 562 52.46 -27.15 -23.80
CA GLU A 562 52.89 -26.39 -22.62
C GLU A 562 52.21 -25.02 -22.54
N GLU A 563 52.04 -24.34 -23.68
CA GLU A 563 51.27 -23.10 -23.82
C GLU A 563 49.80 -23.34 -23.47
N LEU A 564 49.16 -24.37 -24.07
CA LEU A 564 47.79 -24.77 -23.75
C LEU A 564 47.62 -25.18 -22.28
N ARG A 565 48.60 -25.87 -21.68
CA ARG A 565 48.60 -26.15 -20.22
C ARG A 565 48.74 -24.87 -19.39
N SER A 566 49.52 -23.89 -19.87
CA SER A 566 49.64 -22.58 -19.22
C SER A 566 48.31 -21.82 -19.28
N ASP A 567 47.59 -21.87 -20.41
CA ASP A 567 46.32 -21.18 -20.61
C ASP A 567 45.17 -21.87 -19.90
N VAL A 568 45.12 -23.21 -19.88
CA VAL A 568 44.22 -23.97 -19.01
C VAL A 568 44.47 -23.62 -17.54
N LYS A 569 45.72 -23.42 -17.11
CA LYS A 569 46.04 -22.98 -15.74
C LYS A 569 45.63 -21.53 -15.47
N LYS A 570 45.87 -20.60 -16.41
CA LYS A 570 45.40 -19.20 -16.32
C LYS A 570 43.87 -19.16 -16.23
N ASN A 571 43.18 -19.85 -17.14
CA ASN A 571 41.72 -19.94 -17.18
C ASN A 571 41.15 -20.63 -15.94
N SER A 572 41.78 -21.71 -15.43
CA SER A 572 41.38 -22.31 -14.16
C SER A 572 41.50 -21.32 -13.00
N SER A 573 42.53 -20.46 -12.99
CA SER A 573 42.70 -19.45 -11.94
C SER A 573 41.73 -18.26 -12.08
N SER A 574 41.35 -17.86 -13.31
CA SER A 574 40.32 -16.84 -13.52
C SER A 574 38.93 -17.39 -13.20
N PHE A 575 38.61 -18.63 -13.61
CA PHE A 575 37.39 -19.32 -13.17
C PHE A 575 37.31 -19.47 -11.65
N GLU A 576 38.41 -19.82 -10.96
CA GLU A 576 38.41 -19.88 -9.49
C GLU A 576 38.17 -18.49 -8.88
N ASN A 577 38.78 -17.43 -9.43
CA ASN A 577 38.53 -16.06 -8.99
C ASN A 577 37.08 -15.62 -9.24
N TYR A 578 36.49 -15.93 -10.40
CA TYR A 578 35.06 -15.70 -10.67
C TYR A 578 34.16 -16.52 -9.75
N LEU A 579 34.53 -17.74 -9.38
CA LEU A 579 33.77 -18.57 -8.44
C LEU A 579 33.81 -17.97 -7.02
N ARG A 580 34.98 -17.48 -6.59
CA ARG A 580 35.17 -16.74 -5.33
C ARG A 580 34.43 -15.39 -5.32
N GLU A 581 34.39 -14.69 -6.45
CA GLU A 581 33.64 -13.43 -6.60
C GLU A 581 32.13 -13.68 -6.61
N ASN A 582 31.65 -14.69 -7.34
CA ASN A 582 30.25 -15.10 -7.32
C ASN A 582 29.83 -15.58 -5.91
N GLY A 583 30.71 -16.25 -5.16
CA GLY A 583 30.52 -16.55 -3.75
C GLY A 583 30.30 -15.28 -2.91
N LYS A 584 31.19 -14.30 -3.00
CA LYS A 584 31.05 -13.00 -2.31
C LYS A 584 29.81 -12.21 -2.75
N LEU A 585 29.41 -12.32 -4.02
CA LEU A 585 28.17 -11.73 -4.53
C LEU A 585 26.94 -12.44 -3.96
N SER A 586 26.98 -13.77 -3.83
CA SER A 586 25.93 -14.55 -3.17
C SER A 586 25.82 -14.24 -1.67
N GLU A 587 26.95 -14.12 -0.96
CA GLU A 587 26.99 -13.63 0.43
C GLU A 587 26.41 -12.22 0.54
N ARG A 588 26.78 -11.32 -0.38
CA ARG A 588 26.27 -9.95 -0.42
C ARG A 588 24.78 -9.90 -0.76
N ILE A 589 24.28 -10.78 -1.61
CA ILE A 589 22.85 -10.95 -1.91
C ILE A 589 22.11 -11.46 -0.68
N ALA A 590 22.62 -12.47 0.02
CA ALA A 590 22.04 -12.98 1.27
C ALA A 590 21.98 -11.88 2.36
N ILE A 591 23.06 -11.11 2.53
CA ILE A 591 23.10 -9.96 3.45
C ILE A 591 22.13 -8.84 3.01
N LEU A 592 21.92 -8.63 1.69
CA LEU A 592 20.90 -7.69 1.22
C LEU A 592 19.48 -8.22 1.41
N GLN A 593 19.26 -9.54 1.30
CA GLN A 593 17.98 -10.18 1.54
C GLN A 593 17.61 -10.14 3.03
N GLU A 594 18.55 -10.46 3.93
CA GLU A 594 18.38 -10.30 5.38
C GLU A 594 18.11 -8.83 5.75
N LYS A 595 18.82 -7.88 5.15
CA LYS A 595 18.56 -6.44 5.34
C LYS A 595 17.22 -5.99 4.76
N TYR A 596 16.78 -6.57 3.65
CA TYR A 596 15.46 -6.30 3.08
C TYR A 596 14.35 -6.88 3.96
N GLU A 597 14.51 -8.12 4.44
CA GLU A 597 13.55 -8.79 5.30
C GLU A 597 13.45 -8.13 6.68
N THR A 598 14.57 -7.79 7.32
CA THR A 598 14.57 -7.02 8.56
C THR A 598 13.97 -5.62 8.38
N LEU A 599 14.24 -4.93 7.27
CA LEU A 599 13.62 -3.63 6.96
C LEU A 599 12.13 -3.76 6.63
N GLN A 600 11.71 -4.84 5.97
CA GLN A 600 10.30 -5.17 5.71
C GLN A 600 9.55 -5.53 7.01
N ASN A 601 10.20 -6.24 7.94
CA ASN A 601 9.66 -6.54 9.27
C ASN A 601 9.61 -5.28 10.17
N LEU A 602 10.59 -4.37 10.05
CA LEU A 602 10.51 -3.04 10.67
C LEU A 602 9.39 -2.19 10.04
N LYS A 603 9.15 -2.32 8.72
CA LYS A 603 8.07 -1.63 8.01
C LYS A 603 6.69 -2.18 8.37
N SER A 604 6.52 -3.49 8.54
CA SER A 604 5.25 -4.07 9.01
C SER A 604 4.97 -3.67 10.45
N ASN A 605 5.94 -3.83 11.36
CA ASN A 605 5.84 -3.37 12.75
C ASN A 605 5.56 -1.85 12.84
N SER A 606 6.23 -1.03 12.04
CA SER A 606 5.94 0.41 11.94
C SER A 606 4.54 0.69 11.37
N SER A 607 4.04 -0.10 10.41
CA SER A 607 2.66 0.00 9.92
C SER A 607 1.65 -0.39 10.99
N GLU A 608 1.89 -1.47 11.73
CA GLU A 608 1.05 -1.93 12.85
C GLU A 608 1.01 -0.88 13.98
N GLN A 609 2.13 -0.24 14.29
CA GLN A 609 2.19 0.90 15.21
C GLN A 609 1.40 2.09 14.67
N VAL A 610 1.57 2.44 13.40
CA VAL A 610 0.80 3.52 12.74
C VAL A 610 -0.71 3.21 12.72
N ASP A 611 -1.11 1.97 12.47
CA ASP A 611 -2.52 1.55 12.46
C ASP A 611 -3.10 1.43 13.87
N SER A 612 -2.29 1.09 14.87
CA SER A 612 -2.63 1.20 16.30
C SER A 612 -2.85 2.67 16.70
N ILE A 613 -1.96 3.58 16.28
CA ILE A 613 -2.10 5.02 16.51
C ILE A 613 -3.33 5.57 15.77
N LYS A 614 -3.61 5.15 14.53
CA LYS A 614 -4.86 5.51 13.82
C LYS A 614 -6.08 5.07 14.62
N ARG A 615 -6.15 3.81 15.09
CA ARG A 615 -7.26 3.30 15.92
C ARG A 615 -7.41 4.10 17.22
N GLN A 616 -6.31 4.50 17.87
CA GLN A 616 -6.35 5.37 19.05
C GLN A 616 -6.85 6.78 18.71
N CYS A 617 -6.42 7.36 17.59
CA CYS A 617 -6.95 8.64 17.10
C CYS A 617 -8.43 8.55 16.70
N GLU A 618 -8.88 7.44 16.13
CA GLU A 618 -10.29 7.16 15.82
C GLU A 618 -11.11 7.00 17.10
N GLU A 619 -10.64 6.26 18.10
CA GLU A 619 -11.27 6.12 19.41
C GLU A 619 -11.36 7.48 20.15
N LEU A 620 -10.30 8.29 20.10
CA LEU A 620 -10.30 9.65 20.64
C LEU A 620 -11.26 10.57 19.86
N ASN A 621 -11.38 10.43 18.54
CA ASN A 621 -12.32 11.17 17.70
C ASN A 621 -13.78 10.74 17.96
N VAL A 622 -14.03 9.46 18.24
CA VAL A 622 -15.34 8.97 18.71
C VAL A 622 -15.66 9.55 20.09
N LYS A 623 -14.74 9.46 21.06
CA LYS A 623 -14.91 10.08 22.40
C LYS A 623 -15.13 11.59 22.33
N LEU A 624 -14.46 12.30 21.41
CA LEU A 624 -14.66 13.73 21.17
C LEU A 624 -16.03 14.02 20.55
N LYS A 625 -16.51 13.19 19.61
CA LYS A 625 -17.88 13.27 19.07
C LYS A 625 -18.93 12.96 20.13
N GLU A 626 -18.67 12.04 21.05
CA GLU A 626 -19.54 11.72 22.18
C GLU A 626 -19.55 12.83 23.22
N SER A 627 -18.40 13.43 23.56
CA SER A 627 -18.36 14.61 24.43
C SER A 627 -19.05 15.80 23.77
N ASN A 628 -18.90 16.00 22.46
CA ASN A 628 -19.60 17.07 21.75
C ASN A 628 -21.12 16.83 21.69
N LYS A 629 -21.58 15.59 21.49
CA LYS A 629 -23.01 15.25 21.63
C LYS A 629 -23.54 15.53 23.03
N LYS A 630 -22.74 15.24 24.07
CA LYS A 630 -23.09 15.54 25.47
C LYS A 630 -23.07 17.04 25.78
N ILE A 631 -22.18 17.81 25.15
CA ILE A 631 -22.19 19.28 25.22
C ILE A 631 -23.49 19.79 24.56
N ILE A 632 -23.81 19.34 23.35
CA ILE A 632 -25.04 19.72 22.65
C ILE A 632 -26.29 19.38 23.47
N SER A 633 -26.39 18.18 24.07
CA SER A 633 -27.55 17.84 24.91
C SER A 633 -27.63 18.69 26.18
N LEU A 634 -26.50 19.10 26.76
CA LEU A 634 -26.48 20.04 27.89
C LEU A 634 -26.79 21.48 27.45
N GLU A 635 -26.43 21.89 26.23
CA GLU A 635 -26.83 23.16 25.63
C GLU A 635 -28.33 23.19 25.32
N GLU A 636 -28.90 22.08 24.86
CA GLU A 636 -30.35 21.86 24.70
C GLU A 636 -31.07 21.92 26.06
N GLU A 637 -30.59 21.19 27.08
CA GLU A 637 -31.13 21.29 28.46
C GLU A 637 -31.07 22.73 28.99
N ILE A 638 -29.95 23.44 28.84
CA ILE A 638 -29.79 24.84 29.27
C ILE A 638 -30.74 25.76 28.49
N ASN A 639 -30.94 25.52 27.20
CA ASN A 639 -31.89 26.28 26.38
C ASN A 639 -33.34 26.04 26.84
N ASP A 640 -33.71 24.81 27.19
CA ASP A 640 -35.03 24.49 27.73
C ASP A 640 -35.25 25.06 29.14
N TYR A 641 -34.24 25.05 30.01
CA TYR A 641 -34.30 25.79 31.28
C TYR A 641 -34.40 27.31 31.06
N SER A 642 -33.75 27.86 30.03
CA SER A 642 -33.87 29.28 29.63
C SER A 642 -35.28 29.61 29.12
N ASN A 643 -35.86 28.74 28.28
CA ASN A 643 -37.23 28.87 27.78
C ASN A 643 -38.23 28.79 28.94
N LEU A 644 -38.11 27.80 29.81
CA LEU A 644 -38.94 27.65 31.01
C LEU A 644 -38.81 28.87 31.95
N LEU A 645 -37.59 29.41 32.13
CA LEU A 645 -37.38 30.63 32.93
C LEU A 645 -38.01 31.85 32.26
N GLN A 646 -37.95 31.96 30.93
CA GLN A 646 -38.66 33.02 30.19
C GLN A 646 -40.18 32.88 30.30
N GLU A 647 -40.73 31.67 30.23
CA GLU A 647 -42.15 31.42 30.44
C GLU A 647 -42.58 31.75 31.87
N LYS A 648 -41.84 31.31 32.88
CA LYS A 648 -42.09 31.69 34.28
C LYS A 648 -41.92 33.19 34.52
N THR A 649 -41.05 33.86 33.77
CA THR A 649 -40.92 35.33 33.78
C THR A 649 -42.11 36.01 33.10
N ARG A 650 -42.62 35.46 31.99
CA ARG A 650 -43.85 35.94 31.31
C ARG A 650 -45.07 35.75 32.22
N GLU A 651 -45.24 34.59 32.85
CA GLU A 651 -46.25 34.32 33.87
C GLU A 651 -46.14 35.26 35.06
N ALA A 652 -44.94 35.45 35.61
CA ALA A 652 -44.73 36.40 36.71
C ALA A 652 -45.06 37.84 36.31
N ASN A 653 -44.80 38.22 35.05
CA ASN A 653 -45.14 39.53 34.52
C ASN A 653 -46.65 39.69 34.23
N THR A 654 -47.35 38.66 33.76
CA THR A 654 -48.82 38.71 33.64
C THR A 654 -49.48 38.72 35.01
N MET A 655 -48.99 37.95 35.99
CA MET A 655 -49.45 38.03 37.38
C MET A 655 -49.20 39.41 38.00
N ARG A 656 -47.99 39.98 37.83
CA ARG A 656 -47.69 41.37 38.25
C ARG A 656 -48.64 42.36 37.59
N ARG A 657 -48.87 42.25 36.28
CA ARG A 657 -49.81 43.12 35.56
C ARG A 657 -51.23 42.97 36.13
N LEU A 658 -51.75 41.76 36.28
CA LEU A 658 -53.10 41.53 36.82
C LEU A 658 -53.25 42.04 38.26
N LEU A 659 -52.20 41.93 39.08
CA LEU A 659 -52.18 42.52 40.42
C LEU A 659 -52.16 44.06 40.37
N THR A 660 -51.39 44.67 39.45
CA THR A 660 -51.41 46.12 39.24
C THR A 660 -52.76 46.60 38.71
N GLU A 661 -53.34 45.91 37.73
CA GLU A 661 -54.65 46.17 37.12
C GLU A 661 -55.76 46.08 38.17
N ASN A 662 -55.78 45.00 38.98
CA ASN A 662 -56.69 44.88 40.13
C ASN A 662 -56.43 45.95 41.22
N SER A 663 -55.18 46.35 41.48
CA SER A 663 -54.89 47.44 42.42
C SER A 663 -55.34 48.82 41.91
N ASN A 664 -55.32 49.04 40.59
CA ASN A 664 -55.87 50.23 39.95
C ASN A 664 -57.41 50.20 40.00
N ASP A 665 -58.03 49.04 39.80
CA ASP A 665 -59.48 48.86 39.97
C ASP A 665 -59.90 49.09 41.43
N GLU A 666 -59.18 48.57 42.43
CA GLU A 666 -59.50 48.83 43.84
C GLU A 666 -59.20 50.28 44.25
N THR A 667 -58.12 50.91 43.79
CA THR A 667 -57.85 52.33 44.10
C THR A 667 -58.79 53.29 43.36
N THR A 668 -59.30 52.95 42.18
CA THR A 668 -60.36 53.74 41.51
C THR A 668 -61.73 53.52 42.15
N LYS A 669 -62.06 52.30 42.63
CA LYS A 669 -63.23 52.05 43.48
C LYS A 669 -63.12 52.83 44.79
N GLU A 670 -61.95 52.79 45.44
CA GLU A 670 -61.69 53.52 46.68
C GLU A 670 -61.81 55.03 46.45
N SER A 671 -61.17 55.58 45.42
CA SER A 671 -61.29 57.00 45.06
C SER A 671 -62.75 57.39 44.75
N ALA A 672 -63.51 56.55 44.05
CA ALA A 672 -64.94 56.78 43.79
C ALA A 672 -65.82 56.65 45.05
N LEU A 673 -65.41 55.85 46.04
CA LEU A 673 -66.06 55.76 47.36
C LEU A 673 -65.68 56.94 48.26
N GLN A 674 -64.42 57.37 48.23
CA GLN A 674 -63.93 58.58 48.90
C GLN A 674 -64.63 59.82 48.34
N GLN A 675 -64.75 59.97 47.02
CA GLN A 675 -65.48 61.09 46.39
C GLN A 675 -66.98 61.07 46.72
N LYS A 676 -67.61 59.88 46.81
CA LYS A 676 -69.00 59.75 47.29
C LYS A 676 -69.14 60.10 48.77
N LEU A 677 -68.16 59.71 49.59
CA LEU A 677 -68.13 60.05 51.01
C LEU A 677 -67.92 61.56 51.21
N GLU A 678 -67.01 62.17 50.46
CA GLU A 678 -66.76 63.61 50.42
C GLU A 678 -68.02 64.36 49.99
N TYR A 679 -68.67 63.95 48.90
CA TYR A 679 -69.96 64.51 48.46
C TYR A 679 -71.05 64.39 49.54
N LEU A 680 -71.18 63.23 50.21
CA LEU A 680 -72.15 63.04 51.29
C LEU A 680 -71.77 63.80 52.57
N VAL A 681 -70.48 64.06 52.81
CA VAL A 681 -69.99 64.89 53.91
C VAL A 681 -70.25 66.37 53.62
N ASP A 682 -70.08 66.83 52.38
CA ASP A 682 -70.43 68.18 51.94
C ASP A 682 -71.94 68.40 51.93
N GLU A 683 -72.74 67.45 51.44
CA GLU A 683 -74.20 67.50 51.53
C GLU A 683 -74.64 67.54 52.99
N LYS A 684 -74.07 66.68 53.85
CA LYS A 684 -74.31 66.70 55.30
C LYS A 684 -73.89 68.03 55.94
N ALA A 685 -72.74 68.59 55.59
CA ALA A 685 -72.24 69.85 56.13
C ALA A 685 -73.10 71.04 55.67
N ASN A 686 -73.56 71.03 54.42
CA ASN A 686 -74.54 71.98 53.91
C ASN A 686 -75.86 71.87 54.67
N LEU A 687 -76.40 70.67 54.85
CA LEU A 687 -77.63 70.43 55.63
C LEU A 687 -77.48 70.79 57.12
N GLU A 688 -76.31 70.55 57.73
CA GLU A 688 -76.00 71.01 59.09
C GLU A 688 -75.86 72.55 59.16
N SER A 689 -75.34 73.19 58.11
CA SER A 689 -75.31 74.66 58.00
C SER A 689 -76.72 75.24 57.83
N GLU A 690 -77.58 74.62 57.01
CA GLU A 690 -78.97 75.02 56.87
C GLU A 690 -79.75 74.81 58.17
N LEU A 691 -79.54 73.68 58.85
CA LEU A 691 -80.19 73.38 60.13
C LEU A 691 -79.72 74.33 61.23
N THR A 692 -78.43 74.68 61.31
CA THR A 692 -77.95 75.70 62.26
C THR A 692 -78.45 77.11 61.92
N VAL A 693 -78.55 77.46 60.63
CA VAL A 693 -79.20 78.72 60.19
C VAL A 693 -80.69 78.73 60.55
N GLN A 694 -81.44 77.65 60.30
CA GLN A 694 -82.84 77.52 60.68
C GLN A 694 -83.02 77.55 62.20
N ALA A 695 -82.16 76.88 62.97
CA ALA A 695 -82.14 76.93 64.43
C ALA A 695 -81.84 78.36 64.93
N SER A 696 -80.93 79.10 64.29
CA SER A 696 -80.65 80.49 64.63
C SER A 696 -81.84 81.43 64.33
N ARG A 697 -82.56 81.20 63.21
CA ARG A 697 -83.79 81.93 62.88
C ARG A 697 -84.88 81.64 63.90
N LYS A 698 -85.11 80.36 64.24
CA LYS A 698 -86.08 79.95 65.25
C LYS A 698 -85.70 80.42 66.66
N ALA A 699 -84.42 80.48 66.99
CA ALA A 699 -83.94 81.07 68.24
C ALA A 699 -84.20 82.58 68.32
N ARG A 700 -84.02 83.32 67.20
CA ARG A 700 -84.42 84.74 67.11
C ARG A 700 -85.93 84.90 67.23
N GLU A 701 -86.73 84.15 66.46
CA GLU A 701 -88.20 84.16 66.60
C GLU A 701 -88.63 83.89 68.05
N ILE A 702 -88.03 82.91 68.74
CA ILE A 702 -88.29 82.61 70.15
C ILE A 702 -87.85 83.75 71.08
N GLN A 703 -86.77 84.46 70.75
CA GLN A 703 -86.34 85.66 71.47
C GLN A 703 -87.30 86.84 71.25
N ASP A 704 -87.77 87.07 70.03
CA ASP A 704 -88.74 88.11 69.68
C ASP A 704 -90.09 87.83 70.34
N TRP A 705 -90.57 86.58 70.32
CA TRP A 705 -91.75 86.15 71.09
C TRP A 705 -91.55 86.31 72.60
N LYS A 706 -90.33 86.11 73.14
CA LYS A 706 -90.02 86.38 74.56
C LYS A 706 -90.01 87.88 74.88
N LEU A 707 -89.49 88.72 73.98
CA LEU A 707 -89.49 90.17 74.11
C LEU A 707 -90.92 90.70 74.09
N ALA A 708 -91.71 90.37 73.07
CA ALA A 708 -93.12 90.74 72.98
C ALA A 708 -93.94 90.23 74.19
N ASN A 709 -93.67 89.02 74.69
CA ASN A 709 -94.33 88.49 75.89
C ASN A 709 -93.88 89.21 77.18
N ASN A 710 -92.64 89.73 77.23
CA ASN A 710 -92.17 90.57 78.34
C ASN A 710 -92.69 92.02 78.24
N GLU A 711 -92.83 92.56 77.05
CA GLU A 711 -93.49 93.85 76.77
C GLU A 711 -94.96 93.77 77.16
N LEU A 712 -95.71 92.76 76.70
CA LEU A 712 -97.09 92.50 77.13
C LEU A 712 -97.22 92.28 78.64
N LYS A 713 -96.24 91.63 79.30
CA LYS A 713 -96.21 91.56 80.79
C LYS A 713 -95.98 92.92 81.44
N SER A 714 -95.14 93.77 80.84
CA SER A 714 -94.89 95.14 81.30
C SER A 714 -96.12 96.02 81.12
N GLU A 715 -96.80 95.93 79.98
CA GLU A 715 -98.09 96.58 79.73
C GLU A 715 -99.17 96.08 80.70
N ILE A 716 -99.29 94.77 80.90
CA ILE A 716 -100.20 94.19 81.91
C ILE A 716 -99.83 94.66 83.32
N HIS A 717 -98.55 94.86 83.64
CA HIS A 717 -98.13 95.43 84.92
C HIS A 717 -98.48 96.93 85.02
N GLY A 718 -98.28 97.71 83.96
CA GLY A 718 -98.67 99.12 83.88
C GLY A 718 -100.18 99.32 83.97
N LEU A 719 -100.96 98.48 83.29
CA LEU A 719 -102.42 98.42 83.40
C LEU A 719 -102.86 98.04 84.82
N LYS A 720 -102.21 97.06 85.47
CA LYS A 720 -102.48 96.72 86.89
C LYS A 720 -102.06 97.81 87.87
N LEU A 721 -101.03 98.60 87.55
CA LEU A 721 -100.64 99.76 88.35
C LEU A 721 -101.71 100.85 88.22
N ARG A 722 -102.13 101.15 86.98
CA ARG A 722 -103.19 102.10 86.66
C ARG A 722 -104.57 101.66 87.21
N GLU A 723 -104.84 100.36 87.24
CA GLU A 723 -106.01 99.79 87.90
C GLU A 723 -105.97 100.07 89.41
N LYS A 724 -104.82 99.90 90.07
CA LYS A 724 -104.63 100.26 91.48
C LYS A 724 -104.72 101.77 91.73
N GLU A 725 -104.19 102.60 90.84
CA GLU A 725 -104.33 104.06 90.89
C GLU A 725 -105.81 104.46 90.81
N LEU A 726 -106.56 103.91 89.85
CA LEU A 726 -108.00 104.15 89.71
C LEU A 726 -108.82 103.56 90.86
N GLN A 727 -108.44 102.40 91.41
CA GLN A 727 -109.04 101.86 92.64
C GLN A 727 -108.77 102.75 93.85
N ALA A 728 -107.57 103.34 93.96
CA ALA A 728 -107.25 104.31 95.00
C ALA A 728 -108.04 105.61 94.83
N GLU A 729 -108.15 106.13 93.61
CA GLU A 729 -108.96 107.31 93.28
C GLU A 729 -110.44 107.06 93.60
N VAL A 730 -111.02 105.95 93.13
CA VAL A 730 -112.38 105.52 93.49
C VAL A 730 -112.54 105.38 95.01
N SER A 731 -111.56 104.82 95.73
CA SER A 731 -111.63 104.74 97.20
C SER A 731 -111.68 106.14 97.82
N SER A 732 -110.86 107.08 97.35
CA SER A 732 -110.84 108.46 97.83
C SER A 732 -112.15 109.21 97.51
N LEU A 733 -112.74 108.95 96.34
CA LEU A 733 -114.05 109.47 95.94
C LEU A 733 -115.18 108.87 96.78
N THR A 734 -115.14 107.58 97.14
CA THR A 734 -116.14 106.99 98.05
C THR A 734 -116.03 107.58 99.47
N VAL A 735 -114.82 107.81 99.97
CA VAL A 735 -114.59 108.49 101.26
C VAL A 735 -115.11 109.93 101.21
N LEU A 736 -114.76 110.69 100.15
CA LEU A 736 -115.24 112.06 99.96
C LEU A 736 -116.76 112.13 99.81
N ASN A 737 -117.37 111.20 99.07
CA ASN A 737 -118.82 111.10 98.94
C ASN A 737 -119.48 110.75 100.29
N SER A 738 -118.90 109.84 101.08
CA SER A 738 -119.40 109.54 102.43
C SER A 738 -119.34 110.75 103.37
N ASN A 739 -118.32 111.61 103.24
CA ASN A 739 -118.20 112.86 103.98
C ASN A 739 -119.18 113.93 103.48
N MET A 740 -119.42 114.02 102.17
CA MET A 740 -120.47 114.88 101.60
C MET A 740 -121.86 114.43 102.06
N GLN A 741 -122.12 113.12 102.10
CA GLN A 741 -123.38 112.55 102.58
C GLN A 741 -123.60 112.86 104.07
N ARG A 742 -122.56 112.73 104.91
CA ARG A 742 -122.59 113.18 106.33
C ARG A 742 -122.85 114.68 106.50
N ARG A 743 -122.32 115.54 105.61
CA ARG A 743 -122.66 116.97 105.60
C ARG A 743 -124.10 117.21 105.14
N SER A 744 -124.60 116.43 104.19
CA SER A 744 -125.97 116.55 103.69
C SER A 744 -127.02 116.17 104.74
N SER A 745 -126.79 115.14 105.56
CA SER A 745 -127.70 114.78 106.65
C SER A 745 -127.79 115.89 107.72
N SER A 746 -126.66 116.50 108.09
CA SER A 746 -126.64 117.64 109.02
C SER A 746 -127.52 118.81 108.53
N PHE A 747 -127.47 119.13 107.23
CA PHE A 747 -128.32 120.17 106.64
C PHE A 747 -129.81 119.80 106.59
N VAL A 748 -130.14 118.50 106.48
CA VAL A 748 -131.52 118.02 106.53
C VAL A 748 -132.09 118.16 107.94
N ASP A 749 -131.31 117.86 108.98
CA ASP A 749 -131.74 117.99 110.37
C ASP A 749 -132.01 119.47 110.75
N ASP A 750 -131.10 120.38 110.38
CA ASP A 750 -131.31 121.84 110.54
C ASP A 750 -132.57 122.32 109.78
N SER A 751 -132.83 121.77 108.58
CA SER A 751 -134.02 122.12 107.80
C SER A 751 -135.31 121.58 108.42
N ASN A 752 -135.29 120.40 109.04
CA ASN A 752 -136.45 119.80 109.70
C ASN A 752 -136.93 120.64 110.90
N ASP A 753 -136.02 121.27 111.64
CA ASP A 753 -136.38 122.16 112.74
C ASP A 753 -136.93 123.51 112.26
N LEU A 754 -136.42 124.03 111.14
CA LEU A 754 -137.04 125.18 110.47
C LEU A 754 -138.46 124.85 109.98
N GLU A 755 -138.70 123.68 109.40
CA GLU A 755 -140.05 123.29 108.96
C GLU A 755 -141.06 123.27 110.11
N LYS A 756 -140.70 122.68 111.27
CA LYS A 756 -141.53 122.66 112.50
C LYS A 756 -141.90 124.08 112.98
N ILE A 757 -140.99 125.04 112.86
CA ILE A 757 -141.27 126.44 113.18
C ILE A 757 -142.27 127.02 112.17
N THR A 758 -142.12 126.74 110.87
CA THR A 758 -143.09 127.23 109.87
C THR A 758 -144.47 126.57 109.97
N SER A 759 -144.57 125.30 110.36
CA SER A 759 -145.87 124.63 110.53
C SER A 759 -146.68 125.25 111.67
N ASN A 760 -146.03 125.55 112.79
CA ASN A 760 -146.67 126.20 113.94
C ASN A 760 -147.18 127.62 113.57
N LEU A 761 -146.41 128.37 112.79
CA LEU A 761 -146.83 129.68 112.28
C LEU A 761 -147.99 129.59 111.27
N LYS A 762 -147.97 128.60 110.37
CA LYS A 762 -149.07 128.34 109.41
C LYS A 762 -150.37 127.96 110.14
N GLU A 763 -150.29 127.12 111.18
CA GLU A 763 -151.48 126.71 111.95
C GLU A 763 -152.09 127.87 112.76
N ALA A 764 -151.24 128.76 113.31
CA ALA A 764 -151.70 129.99 113.95
C ALA A 764 -152.43 130.93 112.99
N LEU A 765 -151.91 131.09 111.76
CA LEU A 765 -152.52 131.90 110.70
C LEU A 765 -153.90 131.35 110.28
N ALA A 766 -153.99 130.04 110.01
CA ALA A 766 -155.22 129.39 109.58
C ALA A 766 -156.36 129.47 110.62
N LYS A 767 -156.01 129.53 111.92
CA LYS A 767 -156.99 129.74 113.01
C LYS A 767 -157.52 131.18 113.05
N ALA A 768 -156.78 132.17 112.54
CA ALA A 768 -157.27 133.53 112.39
C ALA A 768 -158.21 133.67 111.16
N ASP A 769 -157.80 133.17 110.00
CA ASP A 769 -158.57 133.30 108.74
C ASP A 769 -159.95 132.65 108.83
N ASN A 770 -160.05 131.44 109.39
CA ASN A 770 -161.33 130.77 109.60
C ASN A 770 -162.30 131.58 110.48
N LYS A 771 -161.78 132.37 111.43
CA LYS A 771 -162.57 133.22 112.32
C LYS A 771 -163.11 134.46 111.60
N VAL A 772 -162.35 135.01 110.64
CA VAL A 772 -162.80 136.09 109.75
C VAL A 772 -163.87 135.57 108.77
N ARG A 773 -163.64 134.41 108.15
CA ARG A 773 -164.56 133.79 107.20
C ARG A 773 -165.94 133.49 107.81
N GLY A 774 -166.01 132.98 109.03
CA GLY A 774 -167.29 132.75 109.73
C GLY A 774 -168.11 134.03 109.97
N LEU A 775 -167.45 135.17 110.18
CA LEU A 775 -168.12 136.47 110.28
C LEU A 775 -168.63 136.96 108.91
N GLN A 776 -167.93 136.65 107.82
CA GLN A 776 -168.38 137.00 106.46
C GLN A 776 -169.59 136.16 106.02
N GLU A 777 -169.56 134.84 106.25
CA GLU A 777 -170.66 133.94 105.85
C GLU A 777 -171.98 134.27 106.58
N SER A 778 -171.93 134.65 107.86
CA SER A 778 -173.13 135.07 108.60
C SER A 778 -173.76 136.37 108.05
N ASN A 779 -172.94 137.35 107.65
CA ASN A 779 -173.41 138.60 107.06
C ASN A 779 -174.01 138.40 105.65
N ILE A 780 -173.40 137.54 104.82
CA ILE A 780 -173.91 137.17 103.49
C ILE A 780 -175.29 136.50 103.58
N ASN A 781 -175.55 135.69 104.60
CA ASN A 781 -176.84 135.02 104.77
C ASN A 781 -177.96 136.01 105.15
N LEU A 782 -177.67 137.05 105.94
CA LEU A 782 -178.62 138.13 106.21
C LEU A 782 -178.96 138.93 104.94
N MET A 783 -177.97 139.21 104.08
CA MET A 783 -178.23 139.83 102.77
C MET A 783 -179.17 139.00 101.90
N LYS A 784 -178.92 137.68 101.77
CA LYS A 784 -179.73 136.80 100.91
C LYS A 784 -181.19 136.72 101.33
N VAL A 785 -181.47 136.70 102.64
CA VAL A 785 -182.85 136.70 103.16
C VAL A 785 -183.57 138.02 102.84
N ASN A 786 -182.87 139.15 102.96
CA ASN A 786 -183.40 140.47 102.59
C ASN A 786 -183.69 140.55 101.07
N ASP A 787 -182.75 140.08 100.25
CA ASP A 787 -182.90 140.01 98.79
C ASP A 787 -184.08 139.15 98.34
N ASP A 788 -184.38 138.03 99.00
CA ASP A 788 -185.49 137.14 98.61
C ASP A 788 -186.87 137.68 99.08
N VAL A 789 -186.91 138.48 100.14
CA VAL A 789 -188.09 139.30 100.47
C VAL A 789 -188.29 140.37 99.39
N ASN A 790 -187.22 141.10 99.01
CA ASN A 790 -187.28 142.10 97.96
C ASN A 790 -187.70 141.50 96.60
N LYS A 791 -187.19 140.32 96.21
CA LYS A 791 -187.63 139.62 94.98
C LYS A 791 -189.09 139.17 95.01
N LYS A 792 -189.68 138.90 96.18
CA LYS A 792 -191.14 138.65 96.31
C LYS A 792 -191.93 139.94 96.15
N LEU A 793 -191.50 141.03 96.81
CA LEU A 793 -192.12 142.35 96.65
C LEU A 793 -192.06 142.80 95.17
N ASP A 794 -190.93 142.59 94.51
CA ASP A 794 -190.68 143.05 93.15
C ASP A 794 -191.39 142.19 92.08
N ARG A 795 -191.90 141.00 92.44
CA ARG A 795 -192.84 140.22 91.61
C ARG A 795 -194.27 140.77 91.70
N MET A 796 -194.72 141.20 92.89
CA MET A 796 -195.97 141.97 92.99
C MET A 796 -195.85 143.34 92.30
N SER A 797 -194.75 144.07 92.52
CA SER A 797 -194.54 145.40 91.96
C SER A 797 -194.52 145.37 90.43
N LYS A 798 -193.99 144.31 89.81
CA LYS A 798 -193.99 144.14 88.34
C LYS A 798 -195.39 143.87 87.79
N ASN A 799 -196.26 143.15 88.51
CA ASN A 799 -197.67 143.02 88.14
C ASN A 799 -198.42 144.37 88.23
N TYR A 800 -198.05 145.25 89.17
CA TYR A 800 -198.55 146.64 89.20
C TYR A 800 -197.93 147.53 88.10
N ARG A 801 -196.65 147.35 87.75
CA ARG A 801 -196.00 148.10 86.65
C ARG A 801 -196.48 147.68 85.27
N THR A 802 -196.94 146.45 85.04
CA THR A 802 -197.65 146.10 83.79
C THR A 802 -198.96 146.87 83.61
N LEU A 803 -199.57 147.37 84.69
CA LEU A 803 -200.74 148.24 84.65
C LEU A 803 -200.35 149.73 84.51
N MET A 804 -199.22 150.15 85.11
CA MET A 804 -198.75 151.54 85.04
C MET A 804 -197.95 151.88 83.76
N ASN A 805 -197.33 150.89 83.09
CA ASN A 805 -196.69 151.10 81.77
C ASN A 805 -197.69 151.54 80.68
N GLN A 806 -198.99 151.50 80.95
CA GLN A 806 -200.05 152.06 80.08
C GLN A 806 -200.51 153.46 80.51
N LEU A 807 -200.16 153.94 81.70
CA LEU A 807 -200.59 155.24 82.22
C LEU A 807 -199.39 156.15 82.52
N ASN A 808 -199.16 157.05 81.57
CA ASN A 808 -198.30 158.23 81.60
C ASN A 808 -196.79 157.95 81.58
N THR A 809 -196.00 158.47 80.65
CA THR A 809 -196.03 159.81 80.01
C THR A 809 -195.82 160.98 80.98
N LEU A 810 -195.10 160.77 82.08
CA LEU A 810 -194.54 161.85 82.92
C LEU A 810 -193.17 161.44 83.51
N LYS A 811 -192.12 162.16 83.08
CA LYS A 811 -190.93 162.60 83.85
C LYS A 811 -189.73 161.65 84.19
N GLU A 812 -188.57 161.98 83.60
CA GLU A 812 -187.43 162.74 84.23
C GLU A 812 -186.39 162.05 85.19
N GLU A 813 -185.09 162.18 84.83
CA GLU A 813 -183.86 162.40 85.66
C GLU A 813 -183.08 161.34 86.55
N ARG A 814 -181.73 161.55 86.65
CA ARG A 814 -180.76 161.49 87.83
C ARG A 814 -179.83 160.28 88.25
N SER A 815 -178.49 160.54 88.17
CA SER A 815 -177.40 160.60 89.23
C SER A 815 -176.59 159.42 89.92
N GLU A 816 -175.23 159.41 89.68
CA GLU A 816 -174.03 159.60 90.61
C GLU A 816 -173.31 158.60 91.62
N ARG A 817 -171.92 158.73 91.72
CA ARG A 817 -170.90 158.59 92.87
C ARG A 817 -170.27 157.21 93.36
N VAL A 818 -169.08 157.05 94.06
CA VAL A 818 -167.70 157.71 94.10
C VAL A 818 -166.53 157.06 95.02
N THR A 819 -165.28 156.82 94.51
CA THR A 819 -163.84 156.90 95.11
C THR A 819 -163.02 155.90 96.04
N ARG A 820 -161.65 155.87 95.80
CA ARG A 820 -160.37 155.67 96.67
C ARG A 820 -159.78 154.24 96.97
N SER A 821 -158.52 153.94 97.46
CA SER A 821 -157.33 154.61 98.15
C SER A 821 -155.88 153.99 97.86
N SER A 822 -154.78 154.16 98.68
CA SER A 822 -153.32 153.80 98.33
C SER A 822 -152.18 153.72 99.44
N ARG A 823 -150.96 153.07 99.22
CA ARG A 823 -149.49 153.54 99.38
C ARG A 823 -148.27 152.60 99.86
N SER A 824 -147.02 152.86 99.32
CA SER A 824 -145.56 152.60 99.78
C SER A 824 -144.88 151.18 99.77
N SER A 825 -143.53 150.85 99.90
CA SER A 825 -142.09 151.34 99.65
C SER A 825 -141.06 150.13 99.92
N SER A 826 -139.69 150.02 100.04
CA SER A 826 -138.28 150.65 99.91
C SER A 826 -137.18 149.60 100.42
N VAL A 827 -135.80 149.52 100.40
CA VAL A 827 -134.44 150.03 99.86
C VAL A 827 -133.28 149.07 100.47
N ALA A 828 -131.94 148.82 100.22
CA ALA A 828 -130.60 149.47 99.88
C ALA A 828 -129.44 148.50 99.31
N SER A 829 -128.08 148.75 99.45
CA SER A 829 -126.91 148.01 98.77
C SER A 829 -125.40 148.10 99.31
N ASN A 830 -124.39 147.49 98.60
CA ASN A 830 -122.85 147.61 98.60
C ASN A 830 -121.98 146.56 99.43
N SER A 831 -120.62 146.31 99.36
CA SER A 831 -119.32 146.90 98.80
C SER A 831 -118.13 145.86 98.55
N SER A 832 -116.80 146.22 98.43
CA SER A 832 -115.64 145.33 97.97
C SER A 832 -114.12 145.75 98.22
N HIS A 833 -113.07 144.86 98.11
CA HIS A 833 -111.57 145.17 98.19
C HIS A 833 -110.51 144.19 97.51
N PHE A 834 -109.15 144.37 97.67
CA PHE A 834 -108.10 144.14 96.60
C PHE A 834 -106.57 143.81 96.95
N THR A 835 -105.94 142.69 96.45
CA THR A 835 -104.47 142.38 96.09
C THR A 835 -103.26 142.39 97.14
N PRO A 836 -101.94 142.10 96.81
CA PRO A 836 -101.23 140.93 96.18
C PRO A 836 -99.80 140.46 96.76
N GLN A 837 -99.12 139.47 96.11
CA GLN A 837 -97.65 139.08 96.10
C GLN A 837 -96.97 138.33 97.31
N PRO A 838 -95.78 137.65 97.18
CA PRO A 838 -95.15 136.90 96.05
C PRO A 838 -94.35 135.56 96.38
N ASP A 839 -93.93 134.85 95.31
CA ASP A 839 -92.61 134.17 95.06
C ASP A 839 -92.23 132.65 95.20
N MET A 840 -91.45 132.21 94.17
CA MET A 840 -90.40 131.15 94.05
C MET A 840 -90.59 129.60 93.85
N HIS A 841 -90.04 129.13 92.70
CA HIS A 841 -89.20 127.92 92.43
C HIS A 841 -89.72 126.50 91.96
N ARG A 842 -89.27 126.15 90.73
CA ARG A 842 -88.66 124.89 90.19
C ARG A 842 -89.46 123.72 89.53
N SER A 843 -89.07 123.45 88.27
CA SER A 843 -88.86 122.15 87.56
C SER A 843 -90.01 121.20 87.18
N HIS A 844 -90.27 120.99 85.87
CA HIS A 844 -89.77 119.80 85.12
C HIS A 844 -89.93 119.92 83.57
N SER A 845 -89.79 118.81 82.83
CA SER A 845 -89.44 118.66 81.39
C SER A 845 -90.39 117.73 80.60
N PHE A 846 -90.48 117.81 79.25
CA PHE A 846 -90.40 116.65 78.30
C PHE A 846 -90.65 116.92 76.77
N VAL A 847 -90.08 116.04 75.91
CA VAL A 847 -90.58 115.48 74.61
C VAL A 847 -90.41 116.21 73.23
N LYS A 848 -89.69 115.53 72.27
CA LYS A 848 -89.79 115.47 70.76
C LYS A 848 -89.53 116.74 69.89
N GLU A 849 -89.22 116.72 68.56
CA GLU A 849 -88.97 115.66 67.52
C GLU A 849 -88.13 116.15 66.28
N ALA A 850 -87.32 115.25 65.64
CA ALA A 850 -86.80 115.22 64.24
C ALA A 850 -85.99 116.43 63.64
N PRO A 851 -85.30 116.34 62.46
CA PRO A 851 -84.92 115.22 61.56
C PRO A 851 -83.36 114.96 61.57
N ALA A 852 -82.49 114.70 60.56
CA ALA A 852 -82.54 114.66 59.07
C ALA A 852 -81.35 113.87 58.36
N VAL A 853 -81.47 113.77 57.02
CA VAL A 853 -80.60 113.41 55.84
C VAL A 853 -79.06 113.68 55.97
N GLU A 854 -78.11 112.87 55.46
CA GLU A 854 -77.58 112.88 54.06
C GLU A 854 -76.77 111.63 53.56
N SER A 855 -76.69 111.54 52.22
CA SER A 855 -75.91 110.71 51.26
C SER A 855 -74.38 110.97 51.23
N GLN A 856 -73.52 110.38 50.38
CA GLN A 856 -73.29 109.06 49.72
C GLN A 856 -71.96 109.20 48.90
N ASN A 857 -71.38 108.12 48.36
CA ASN A 857 -70.39 108.10 47.24
C ASN A 857 -69.02 108.81 47.42
N GLU A 858 -68.05 108.14 48.05
CA GLU A 858 -66.61 108.50 47.90
C GLU A 858 -65.63 107.33 47.64
N LEU A 859 -66.03 106.07 47.87
CA LEU A 859 -65.09 104.93 47.77
C LEU A 859 -64.79 104.49 46.32
N SER A 860 -65.74 104.63 45.39
CA SER A 860 -65.69 103.92 44.10
C SER A 860 -64.60 104.43 43.15
N GLU A 861 -64.28 105.72 43.17
CA GLU A 861 -63.29 106.30 42.26
C GLU A 861 -61.85 106.05 42.75
N LYS A 862 -61.65 106.09 44.07
CA LYS A 862 -60.36 105.76 44.72
C LYS A 862 -59.95 104.31 44.42
N VAL A 863 -60.91 103.38 44.40
CA VAL A 863 -60.68 101.97 44.00
C VAL A 863 -60.27 101.83 42.53
N ALA A 864 -60.83 102.63 41.62
CA ALA A 864 -60.48 102.53 40.18
C ALA A 864 -59.03 102.93 39.89
N TYR A 865 -58.54 103.99 40.53
CA TYR A 865 -57.13 104.43 40.39
C TYR A 865 -56.16 103.40 40.98
N ILE A 866 -56.43 102.90 42.20
CA ILE A 866 -55.62 101.86 42.85
C ILE A 866 -55.58 100.56 42.02
N LYS A 867 -56.71 100.16 41.42
CA LYS A 867 -56.81 98.97 40.57
C LYS A 867 -55.86 99.04 39.38
N ASN A 868 -55.76 100.18 38.70
CA ASN A 868 -54.88 100.32 37.53
C ASN A 868 -53.39 100.33 37.91
N VAL A 869 -53.03 100.96 39.05
CA VAL A 869 -51.64 100.95 39.54
C VAL A 869 -51.19 99.54 39.94
N LEU A 870 -52.06 98.76 40.60
CA LEU A 870 -51.77 97.37 40.97
C LEU A 870 -51.72 96.43 39.75
N LEU A 871 -52.49 96.70 38.69
CA LEU A 871 -52.45 95.89 37.47
C LEU A 871 -51.10 96.06 36.75
N GLY A 872 -50.61 97.30 36.59
CA GLY A 872 -49.29 97.57 36.01
C GLY A 872 -48.12 96.97 36.83
N PHE A 873 -48.27 96.87 38.15
CA PHE A 873 -47.29 96.21 39.03
C PHE A 873 -47.20 94.68 38.78
N LEU A 874 -48.27 94.06 38.27
CA LEU A 874 -48.31 92.63 37.96
C LEU A 874 -47.88 92.30 36.52
N GLU A 875 -48.12 93.23 35.58
CA GLU A 875 -47.89 93.02 34.14
C GLU A 875 -46.40 93.04 33.74
N HIS A 876 -45.59 93.93 34.32
CA HIS A 876 -44.16 94.05 33.99
C HIS A 876 -43.24 93.46 35.07
N LYS A 877 -42.81 92.21 34.87
CA LYS A 877 -42.04 91.42 35.87
C LYS A 877 -40.76 92.10 36.38
N GLU A 878 -40.06 92.85 35.54
CA GLU A 878 -38.70 93.37 35.81
C GLU A 878 -38.69 94.65 36.68
N GLN A 879 -39.72 95.48 36.61
CA GLN A 879 -39.77 96.77 37.32
C GLN A 879 -40.16 96.65 38.80
N ARG A 880 -40.64 95.47 39.23
CA ARG A 880 -41.20 95.22 40.57
C ARG A 880 -40.22 95.51 41.71
N ASN A 881 -38.91 95.33 41.47
CA ASN A 881 -37.85 95.63 42.44
C ASN A 881 -37.70 97.13 42.75
N GLN A 882 -38.09 98.03 41.84
CA GLN A 882 -38.00 99.48 42.04
C GLN A 882 -39.24 100.07 42.74
N LEU A 883 -40.40 99.40 42.62
CA LEU A 883 -41.67 99.86 43.19
C LEU A 883 -42.01 99.22 44.56
N LEU A 884 -41.31 98.16 44.97
CA LEU A 884 -41.50 97.50 46.27
C LEU A 884 -41.48 98.48 47.47
N PRO A 885 -40.54 99.45 47.59
CA PRO A 885 -40.51 100.37 48.73
C PRO A 885 -41.73 101.30 48.77
N VAL A 886 -42.27 101.66 47.60
CA VAL A 886 -43.45 102.54 47.48
C VAL A 886 -44.70 101.80 47.97
N VAL A 887 -44.86 100.53 47.59
CA VAL A 887 -45.98 99.69 48.06
C VAL A 887 -45.88 99.40 49.56
N SER A 888 -44.68 99.12 50.07
CA SER A 888 -44.42 98.94 51.51
C SER A 888 -44.83 100.18 52.32
N MET A 889 -44.43 101.38 51.87
CA MET A 889 -44.78 102.64 52.53
C MET A 889 -46.27 103.01 52.41
N LEU A 890 -46.96 102.60 51.33
CA LEU A 890 -48.39 102.90 51.13
C LEU A 890 -49.33 101.99 51.97
N LEU A 891 -48.86 100.80 52.35
CA LEU A 891 -49.66 99.79 53.07
C LEU A 891 -49.22 99.54 54.52
N GLN A 892 -48.12 100.17 54.98
CA GLN A 892 -47.62 100.07 56.35
C GLN A 892 -47.39 98.61 56.81
N LEU A 893 -46.72 97.82 55.98
CA LEU A 893 -46.43 96.41 56.25
C LEU A 893 -45.26 96.25 57.24
N ASP A 894 -45.41 95.34 58.20
CA ASP A 894 -44.34 94.95 59.12
C ASP A 894 -43.23 94.13 58.42
N SER A 895 -42.03 94.14 58.99
CA SER A 895 -40.84 93.47 58.41
C SER A 895 -40.93 91.93 58.30
N SER A 896 -41.97 91.31 58.86
CA SER A 896 -42.36 89.92 58.63
C SER A 896 -43.16 89.74 57.34
N ASP A 897 -44.01 90.70 57.01
CA ASP A 897 -44.95 90.61 55.90
C ASP A 897 -44.35 91.12 54.59
N GLU A 898 -43.41 92.06 54.65
CA GLU A 898 -42.50 92.35 53.52
C GLU A 898 -41.74 91.09 53.06
N LYS A 899 -41.27 90.26 54.02
CA LYS A 899 -40.60 88.99 53.72
C LYS A 899 -41.56 87.94 53.14
N ARG A 900 -42.80 87.85 53.64
CA ARG A 900 -43.84 86.98 53.05
C ARG A 900 -44.20 87.40 51.63
N LEU A 901 -44.32 88.71 51.38
CA LEU A 901 -44.58 89.26 50.05
C LEU A 901 -43.43 88.93 49.08
N LEU A 902 -42.18 89.14 49.51
CA LEU A 902 -40.98 88.77 48.74
C LEU A 902 -40.90 87.26 48.44
N MET A 903 -41.25 86.41 49.41
CA MET A 903 -41.32 84.95 49.21
C MET A 903 -42.49 84.50 48.31
N SER A 904 -43.49 85.36 48.06
CA SER A 904 -44.66 85.06 47.21
C SER A 904 -44.59 85.69 45.81
N ILE A 905 -43.53 86.46 45.51
CA ILE A 905 -43.33 87.15 44.22
C ILE A 905 -42.13 86.57 43.43
N LYS A 906 -41.40 85.62 44.04
CA LYS A 906 -40.30 84.86 43.44
C LYS A 906 -40.78 83.54 42.84
#